data_AF-A0A935J099-F1
#
_entry.id   AF-A0A935J099-F1
#
_cell.length_a   1.000
_cell.length_b   1.000
_cell.length_c   1.000
_cell.angle_alpha   90.00
_cell.angle_beta   90.00
_cell.angle_gamma   90.00
#
_symmetry.space_group_name_H-M   'P 1'
#
loop_
_entity.id
_entity.type
_entity.pdbx_description
1 polymer ?
#
loop_
_entity_poly.entity_id
_entity_poly.type
_entity_poly.pdbx_seq_one_letter_code
_entity_poly.pdbx_strand_id
1 'polypeptide(L)'
;MWHVGIRLTDHHLLTGTIEFVKACKDAGIQPVIGLEIDLEQGTLQLLATSTEGWSNLCRLSSVLALRDHPDAPCSLETLFQYSKDLIALCEDLQGLQDGFEDRLYVPLRNISSVGSLSAQARNLGLPTVVAHPVYYQAPEQARLQKTLAAIRLNQTVTTISQTTLAPADAWFMPSQIIEERFKEFPEALQATIEIAERCRFDLPLGKSQMPVVPLPEGVTAAQHLRDKATAGAIEIYGEITPQIQTRLDHELEVISHMGFEPIFLIVEDILNFARETGVPYSSRGSAASSLVAHCLGITSPDPLRLNLYFERFLNPARVTPPDIDTDLCSRRRDSVIQHVFDTYGTDKVAMVGTINRYRPRSALADVAKAYGLEPAKVRELANQLPHAWWARFEESEDGEDPPSPFADLRTAYPAYQSIFDDAEAILKLPRHLSMHPGGVIVAPDALTDLVPVMNSGGKGVVITQLDLDSVEALGLVKIDLLGIRGLTVVGDVAEFVQQSKPEQYATPLAVLDSTPSVDEATSNRIEKGETIGCFQIESPGMRGTLREIHARTEDDIMAALALYRPGPLTGGLKDAFVRRFKGEEPVRHLHPALAPLLDETFGVILYQEQVLRIANELAGFSLAEADLLRRAMSHFDPGKKMQELERKFVNEVQARSGK
;
A
#
# COMPACT_ATOMS: atom_id res chain seq x y z
N MET A 1 -14.73 -25.89 11.24
CA MET A 1 -14.39 -26.80 10.12
C MET A 1 -15.13 -26.24 8.92
N TRP A 2 -14.42 -25.84 7.86
CA TRP A 2 -15.03 -25.22 6.68
C TRP A 2 -15.93 -26.24 5.98
N HIS A 3 -17.18 -25.85 5.65
CA HIS A 3 -18.14 -26.74 4.97
C HIS A 3 -18.13 -26.56 3.44
N VAL A 4 -17.51 -25.48 2.93
CA VAL A 4 -17.45 -25.12 1.50
C VAL A 4 -16.08 -24.50 1.21
N GLY A 5 -15.50 -24.83 0.05
CA GLY A 5 -14.28 -24.21 -0.45
C GLY A 5 -14.50 -23.59 -1.83
N ILE A 6 -13.76 -22.53 -2.14
CA ILE A 6 -13.75 -21.88 -3.46
C ILE A 6 -12.31 -21.85 -3.95
N ARG A 7 -12.11 -22.02 -5.26
CA ARG A 7 -10.80 -21.96 -5.90
C ARG A 7 -10.64 -20.70 -6.73
N LEU A 8 -9.46 -20.08 -6.64
CA LEU A 8 -9.00 -19.04 -7.57
C LEU A 8 -7.77 -19.54 -8.33
N THR A 9 -7.83 -19.52 -9.66
CA THR A 9 -6.74 -19.90 -10.58
C THR A 9 -6.65 -18.84 -11.67
N ASP A 10 -6.16 -17.66 -11.30
CA ASP A 10 -5.93 -16.58 -12.26
C ASP A 10 -4.85 -16.97 -13.28
N HIS A 11 -4.92 -16.37 -14.47
CA HIS A 11 -4.00 -16.66 -15.58
C HIS A 11 -2.68 -15.92 -15.38
N HIS A 12 -1.58 -16.68 -15.31
CA HIS A 12 -0.16 -16.27 -15.22
C HIS A 12 0.26 -15.52 -13.95
N LEU A 13 -0.64 -14.77 -13.32
CA LEU A 13 -0.33 -13.90 -12.18
C LEU A 13 -1.18 -14.25 -10.94
N LEU A 14 -0.67 -13.88 -9.77
CA LEU A 14 -1.29 -14.14 -8.46
C LEU A 14 -1.81 -12.85 -7.79
N THR A 15 -2.15 -11.83 -8.60
CA THR A 15 -2.43 -10.45 -8.15
C THR A 15 -3.57 -10.36 -7.13
N GLY A 16 -4.60 -11.20 -7.26
CA GLY A 16 -5.80 -11.16 -6.42
C GLY A 16 -5.79 -12.16 -5.25
N THR A 17 -4.74 -12.96 -5.08
CA THR A 17 -4.77 -14.11 -4.17
C THR A 17 -4.95 -13.72 -2.71
N ILE A 18 -4.27 -12.69 -2.23
CA ILE A 18 -4.34 -12.30 -0.81
C ILE A 18 -5.70 -11.66 -0.48
N GLU A 19 -6.24 -10.81 -1.37
CA GLU A 19 -7.61 -10.28 -1.28
C GLU A 19 -8.63 -11.43 -1.21
N PHE A 20 -8.48 -12.44 -2.09
CA PHE A 20 -9.32 -13.63 -2.12
C PHE A 20 -9.24 -14.45 -0.82
N VAL A 21 -8.04 -14.68 -0.28
CA VAL A 21 -7.85 -15.43 0.97
C VAL A 21 -8.48 -14.70 2.14
N LYS A 22 -8.31 -13.38 2.25
CA LYS A 22 -8.95 -12.55 3.30
C LYS A 22 -10.47 -12.64 3.20
N ALA A 23 -11.03 -12.41 2.01
CA ALA A 23 -12.48 -12.48 1.79
C ALA A 23 -13.07 -13.85 2.12
N CYS A 24 -12.39 -14.94 1.74
CA CYS A 24 -12.81 -16.30 2.09
C CYS A 24 -12.81 -16.53 3.61
N LYS A 25 -11.75 -16.07 4.31
CA LYS A 25 -11.66 -16.19 5.77
C LYS A 25 -12.78 -15.43 6.48
N ASP A 26 -13.06 -14.20 6.04
CA ASP A 26 -14.14 -13.37 6.59
C ASP A 26 -15.52 -14.00 6.35
N ALA A 27 -15.71 -14.66 5.21
CA ALA A 27 -16.95 -15.31 4.82
C ALA A 27 -17.14 -16.74 5.38
N GLY A 28 -16.17 -17.30 6.11
CA GLY A 28 -16.29 -18.68 6.58
C GLY A 28 -16.16 -19.73 5.46
N ILE A 29 -15.44 -19.41 4.38
CA ILE A 29 -15.16 -20.29 3.22
C ILE A 29 -13.66 -20.68 3.17
N GLN A 30 -13.36 -21.93 2.80
CA GLN A 30 -11.97 -22.36 2.60
C GLN A 30 -11.43 -21.82 1.26
N PRO A 31 -10.34 -21.03 1.24
CA PRO A 31 -9.68 -20.65 0.00
C PRO A 31 -8.83 -21.80 -0.55
N VAL A 32 -8.98 -22.12 -1.83
CA VAL A 32 -8.08 -22.99 -2.60
C VAL A 32 -7.28 -22.11 -3.56
N ILE A 33 -5.98 -21.99 -3.30
CA ILE A 33 -5.08 -21.09 -4.02
C ILE A 33 -4.48 -21.83 -5.22
N GLY A 34 -4.52 -21.20 -6.39
CA GLY A 34 -3.94 -21.77 -7.59
C GLY A 34 -3.50 -20.75 -8.63
N LEU A 35 -2.97 -21.28 -9.72
CA LEU A 35 -2.43 -20.54 -10.87
C LEU A 35 -2.78 -21.31 -12.14
N GLU A 36 -3.27 -20.61 -13.16
CA GLU A 36 -3.39 -21.16 -14.52
C GLU A 36 -2.20 -20.69 -15.36
N ILE A 37 -1.54 -21.62 -16.06
CA ILE A 37 -0.43 -21.33 -16.97
C ILE A 37 -0.65 -21.97 -18.34
N ASP A 38 -0.05 -21.37 -19.36
CA ASP A 38 0.00 -21.94 -20.70
C ASP A 38 1.18 -22.91 -20.84
N LEU A 39 0.96 -24.07 -21.46
CA LEU A 39 1.94 -25.02 -21.98
C LEU A 39 1.81 -25.09 -23.51
N GLU A 40 2.79 -25.65 -24.22
CA GLU A 40 2.71 -25.80 -25.67
C GLU A 40 1.45 -26.59 -26.12
N GLN A 41 1.05 -27.56 -25.29
CA GLN A 41 -0.06 -28.46 -25.54
C GLN A 41 -1.42 -27.98 -25.00
N GLY A 42 -1.48 -26.87 -24.26
CA GLY A 42 -2.73 -26.35 -23.69
C GLY A 42 -2.55 -25.68 -22.34
N THR A 43 -3.64 -25.49 -21.58
CA THR A 43 -3.56 -24.85 -20.25
C THR A 43 -3.45 -25.86 -19.13
N LEU A 44 -2.71 -25.49 -18.09
CA LEU A 44 -2.51 -26.27 -16.87
C LEU A 44 -2.97 -25.45 -15.67
N GLN A 45 -3.84 -26.01 -14.83
CA GLN A 45 -4.20 -25.42 -13.54
C GLN A 45 -3.40 -26.08 -12.43
N LEU A 46 -2.75 -25.27 -11.60
CA LEU A 46 -1.94 -25.69 -10.46
C LEU A 46 -2.58 -25.24 -9.17
N LEU A 47 -2.65 -26.11 -8.16
CA LEU A 47 -3.24 -25.82 -6.85
C LEU A 47 -2.21 -26.07 -5.75
N ALA A 48 -2.02 -25.12 -4.85
CA ALA A 48 -1.13 -25.28 -3.72
C ALA A 48 -1.76 -26.19 -2.65
N THR A 49 -0.99 -27.16 -2.17
CA THR A 49 -1.39 -28.07 -1.07
C THR A 49 -0.75 -27.72 0.28
N SER A 50 0.23 -26.81 0.28
CA SER A 50 0.99 -26.40 1.45
C SER A 50 1.51 -24.98 1.29
N THR A 51 2.12 -24.43 2.34
CA THR A 51 2.88 -23.17 2.25
C THR A 51 4.03 -23.27 1.24
N GLU A 52 4.69 -24.42 1.13
CA GLU A 52 5.73 -24.65 0.09
C GLU A 52 5.11 -24.68 -1.32
N GLY A 53 3.91 -25.24 -1.45
CA GLY A 53 3.13 -25.15 -2.70
C GLY A 53 2.85 -23.70 -3.08
N TRP A 54 2.47 -22.83 -2.13
CA TRP A 54 2.33 -21.39 -2.36
C TRP A 54 3.64 -20.76 -2.85
N SER A 55 4.75 -21.04 -2.16
CA SER A 55 6.08 -20.56 -2.57
C SER A 55 6.42 -21.00 -4.00
N ASN A 56 6.08 -22.23 -4.38
CA ASN A 56 6.29 -22.74 -5.72
C ASN A 56 5.40 -22.05 -6.77
N LEU A 57 4.14 -21.74 -6.45
CA LEU A 57 3.30 -20.89 -7.32
C LEU A 57 3.92 -19.50 -7.49
N CYS A 58 4.43 -18.90 -6.42
CA CYS A 58 5.10 -17.59 -6.47
C CYS A 58 6.35 -17.62 -7.35
N ARG A 59 7.24 -18.59 -7.14
CA ARG A 59 8.45 -18.78 -7.94
C ARG A 59 8.12 -19.02 -9.41
N LEU A 60 7.17 -19.92 -9.70
CA LEU A 60 6.78 -20.24 -11.07
C LEU A 60 6.18 -19.02 -11.79
N SER A 61 5.20 -18.35 -11.17
CA SER A 61 4.60 -17.14 -11.73
C SER A 61 5.66 -16.04 -11.95
N SER A 62 6.60 -15.88 -11.02
CA SER A 62 7.69 -14.91 -11.14
C SER A 62 8.64 -15.24 -12.28
N VAL A 63 9.07 -16.49 -12.39
CA VAL A 63 9.96 -16.95 -13.46
C VAL A 63 9.32 -16.80 -14.83
N LEU A 64 8.00 -16.93 -14.96
CA LEU A 64 7.29 -16.65 -16.20
C LEU A 64 7.22 -15.14 -16.49
N ALA A 65 6.86 -14.34 -15.49
CA ALA A 65 6.66 -12.91 -15.63
C ALA A 65 7.94 -12.05 -15.70
N LEU A 66 9.10 -12.63 -15.37
CA LEU A 66 10.43 -12.00 -15.48
C LEU A 66 11.12 -12.23 -16.84
N ARG A 67 10.55 -13.04 -17.73
CA ARG A 67 11.11 -13.31 -19.07
C ARG A 67 10.85 -12.15 -20.03
N ASP A 68 11.62 -12.12 -21.11
CA ASP A 68 11.39 -11.18 -22.24
C ASP A 68 10.03 -11.41 -22.92
N HIS A 69 9.54 -12.65 -22.90
CA HIS A 69 8.26 -13.06 -23.47
C HIS A 69 7.37 -13.70 -22.39
N PRO A 70 6.71 -12.90 -21.53
CA PRO A 70 5.92 -13.43 -20.41
C PRO A 70 4.66 -14.18 -20.85
N ASP A 71 4.20 -13.97 -22.08
CA ASP A 71 3.07 -14.69 -22.69
C ASP A 71 3.49 -16.00 -23.38
N ALA A 72 4.78 -16.34 -23.40
CA ALA A 72 5.25 -17.58 -23.99
C ALA A 72 4.87 -18.78 -23.09
N PRO A 73 4.50 -19.93 -23.67
CA PRO A 73 4.19 -21.12 -22.90
C PRO A 73 5.33 -21.55 -21.95
N CYS A 74 4.95 -22.03 -20.77
CA CYS A 74 5.88 -22.61 -19.81
C CYS A 74 6.44 -23.94 -20.34
N SER A 75 7.75 -24.13 -20.17
CA SER A 75 8.40 -25.41 -20.51
C SER A 75 8.18 -26.44 -19.39
N LEU A 76 8.13 -27.72 -19.75
CA LEU A 76 8.04 -28.80 -18.76
C LEU A 76 9.22 -28.80 -17.77
N GLU A 77 10.42 -28.41 -18.22
CA GLU A 77 11.61 -28.29 -17.36
C GLU A 77 11.39 -27.22 -16.26
N THR A 78 10.94 -26.02 -16.66
CA THR A 78 10.60 -24.97 -15.68
C THR A 78 9.49 -25.43 -14.74
N LEU A 79 8.44 -26.05 -15.28
CA LEU A 79 7.31 -26.51 -14.49
C LEU A 79 7.75 -27.51 -13.41
N PHE A 80 8.57 -28.49 -13.75
CA PHE A 80 9.02 -29.51 -12.80
C PHE A 80 10.02 -29.01 -11.76
N GLN A 81 10.74 -27.92 -12.04
CA GLN A 81 11.55 -27.26 -11.03
C GLN A 81 10.72 -26.74 -9.85
N TYR A 82 9.46 -26.36 -10.11
CA TYR A 82 8.55 -25.76 -9.13
C TYR A 82 7.25 -26.57 -8.95
N SER A 83 7.25 -27.87 -9.25
CA SER A 83 6.01 -28.68 -9.20
C SER A 83 5.70 -29.24 -7.82
N LYS A 84 6.64 -29.21 -6.86
CA LYS A 84 6.46 -29.82 -5.53
C LYS A 84 5.28 -29.19 -4.78
N ASP A 85 4.50 -30.02 -4.09
CA ASP A 85 3.30 -29.63 -3.31
C ASP A 85 2.21 -28.94 -4.15
N LEU A 86 2.23 -29.13 -5.48
CA LEU A 86 1.19 -28.66 -6.39
C LEU A 86 0.35 -29.82 -6.92
N ILE A 87 -0.97 -29.63 -6.98
CA ILE A 87 -1.89 -30.47 -7.75
C ILE A 87 -2.06 -29.89 -9.14
N ALA A 88 -1.95 -30.72 -10.17
CA ALA A 88 -2.08 -30.37 -11.57
C ALA A 88 -3.41 -30.87 -12.15
N LEU A 89 -4.17 -29.97 -12.77
CA LEU A 89 -5.35 -30.31 -13.56
C LEU A 89 -5.10 -29.98 -15.03
N CYS A 90 -5.04 -31.00 -15.88
CA CYS A 90 -4.79 -30.83 -17.31
C CYS A 90 -5.57 -31.84 -18.15
N GLU A 91 -6.11 -31.39 -19.28
CA GLU A 91 -6.75 -32.29 -20.26
C GLU A 91 -5.69 -33.00 -21.13
N ASP A 92 -4.58 -32.33 -21.45
CA ASP A 92 -3.46 -32.90 -22.19
C ASP A 92 -2.34 -33.34 -21.23
N LEU A 93 -2.13 -34.64 -21.16
CA LEU A 93 -1.27 -35.28 -20.16
C LEU A 93 0.16 -35.52 -20.67
N GLN A 94 0.47 -35.13 -21.91
CA GLN A 94 1.74 -35.45 -22.55
C GLN A 94 2.92 -34.89 -21.73
N GLY A 95 3.74 -35.81 -21.21
CA GLY A 95 4.94 -35.50 -20.43
C GLY A 95 4.71 -35.10 -18.97
N LEU A 96 3.47 -34.99 -18.48
CA LEU A 96 3.17 -34.52 -17.12
C LEU A 96 3.18 -35.61 -16.03
N GLN A 97 3.01 -36.88 -16.42
CA GLN A 97 2.88 -38.00 -15.48
C GLN A 97 4.11 -38.16 -14.58
N ASP A 98 5.30 -37.95 -15.13
CA ASP A 98 6.58 -38.13 -14.43
C ASP A 98 6.82 -37.06 -13.35
N GLY A 99 6.16 -35.90 -13.43
CA GLY A 99 6.41 -34.77 -12.53
C GLY A 99 5.36 -34.55 -11.43
N PHE A 100 4.19 -35.19 -11.54
CA PHE A 100 3.06 -34.98 -10.63
C PHE A 100 2.57 -36.25 -9.93
N GLU A 101 2.86 -37.46 -10.43
CA GLU A 101 2.47 -38.71 -9.77
C GLU A 101 0.97 -38.73 -9.36
N ASP A 102 0.66 -38.88 -8.07
CA ASP A 102 -0.70 -38.90 -7.49
C ASP A 102 -1.37 -37.51 -7.41
N ARG A 103 -0.69 -36.46 -7.91
CA ARG A 103 -1.15 -35.07 -7.91
C ARG A 103 -1.63 -34.61 -9.29
N LEU A 104 -1.72 -35.52 -10.26
CA LEU A 104 -2.21 -35.23 -11.61
C LEU A 104 -3.65 -35.73 -11.78
N TYR A 105 -4.55 -34.83 -12.15
CA TYR A 105 -5.96 -35.14 -12.39
C TYR A 105 -6.40 -34.67 -13.77
N VAL A 106 -7.30 -35.44 -14.37
CA VAL A 106 -7.95 -35.07 -15.64
C VAL A 106 -9.23 -34.30 -15.33
N PRO A 107 -9.33 -32.99 -15.66
CA PRO A 107 -10.50 -32.19 -15.38
C PRO A 107 -11.63 -32.51 -16.37
N LEU A 108 -12.81 -32.81 -15.85
CA LEU A 108 -14.05 -32.97 -16.60
C LEU A 108 -14.78 -31.62 -16.58
N ARG A 109 -14.60 -30.83 -17.64
CA ARG A 109 -15.11 -29.44 -17.72
C ARG A 109 -16.47 -29.33 -18.40
N ASN A 110 -16.71 -30.11 -19.45
CA ASN A 110 -17.92 -30.02 -20.28
C ASN A 110 -18.51 -31.41 -20.52
N ILE A 111 -19.84 -31.53 -20.34
CA ILE A 111 -20.61 -32.76 -20.56
C ILE A 111 -20.35 -33.42 -21.92
N SER A 112 -20.09 -32.61 -22.95
CA SER A 112 -19.89 -33.08 -24.33
C SER A 112 -18.58 -33.85 -24.54
N SER A 113 -17.54 -33.57 -23.76
CA SER A 113 -16.22 -34.19 -23.86
C SER A 113 -15.89 -35.18 -22.73
N VAL A 114 -16.77 -35.30 -21.72
CA VAL A 114 -16.52 -36.14 -20.52
C VAL A 114 -16.27 -37.61 -20.87
N GLY A 115 -17.05 -38.16 -21.81
CA GLY A 115 -16.96 -39.58 -22.16
C GLY A 115 -15.59 -39.97 -22.72
N SER A 116 -15.02 -39.16 -23.62
CA SER A 116 -13.69 -39.41 -24.18
C SER A 116 -12.58 -39.18 -23.16
N LEU A 117 -12.66 -38.09 -22.38
CA LEU A 117 -11.64 -37.75 -21.38
C LEU A 117 -11.61 -38.76 -20.22
N SER A 118 -12.78 -39.21 -19.75
CA SER A 118 -12.88 -40.23 -18.70
C SER A 118 -12.32 -41.58 -19.15
N ALA A 119 -12.58 -41.98 -20.39
CA ALA A 119 -12.01 -43.20 -20.96
C ALA A 119 -10.47 -43.11 -21.08
N GLN A 120 -9.96 -41.96 -21.53
CA GLN A 120 -8.52 -41.69 -21.60
C GLN A 120 -7.85 -41.74 -20.22
N ALA A 121 -8.44 -41.08 -19.21
CA ALA A 121 -7.94 -41.10 -17.83
C ALA A 121 -7.87 -42.52 -17.29
N ARG A 122 -8.91 -43.34 -17.52
CA ARG A 122 -8.97 -44.74 -17.08
C ARG A 122 -7.88 -45.60 -17.73
N ASN A 123 -7.63 -45.41 -19.03
CA ASN A 123 -6.57 -46.14 -19.75
C ASN A 123 -5.17 -45.80 -19.22
N LEU A 124 -5.00 -44.60 -18.69
CA LEU A 124 -3.75 -44.10 -18.12
C LEU A 124 -3.64 -44.31 -16.59
N GLY A 125 -4.69 -44.86 -15.96
CA GLY A 125 -4.73 -45.06 -14.50
C GLY A 125 -4.77 -43.77 -13.69
N LEU A 126 -5.25 -42.67 -14.27
CA LEU A 126 -5.28 -41.35 -13.62
C LEU A 126 -6.66 -41.01 -13.07
N PRO A 127 -6.74 -40.28 -11.93
CA PRO A 127 -8.00 -39.82 -11.39
C PRO A 127 -8.62 -38.73 -12.27
N THR A 128 -9.95 -38.64 -12.24
CA THR A 128 -10.71 -37.56 -12.89
C THR A 128 -11.31 -36.65 -11.83
N VAL A 129 -11.53 -35.38 -12.17
CA VAL A 129 -12.18 -34.43 -11.26
C VAL A 129 -13.11 -33.49 -12.02
N VAL A 130 -14.26 -33.16 -11.44
CA VAL A 130 -15.13 -32.12 -12.02
C VAL A 130 -14.51 -30.74 -11.79
N ALA A 131 -14.29 -29.98 -12.86
CA ALA A 131 -13.67 -28.66 -12.79
C ALA A 131 -14.37 -27.69 -13.74
N HIS A 132 -15.58 -27.27 -13.37
CA HIS A 132 -16.36 -26.30 -14.15
C HIS A 132 -15.63 -24.95 -14.26
N PRO A 133 -15.36 -24.42 -15.46
CA PRO A 133 -14.72 -23.11 -15.61
C PRO A 133 -15.69 -22.00 -15.19
N VAL A 134 -15.18 -21.02 -14.44
CA VAL A 134 -15.97 -19.87 -13.97
C VAL A 134 -15.24 -18.59 -14.33
N TYR A 135 -15.89 -17.74 -15.13
CA TYR A 135 -15.38 -16.42 -15.53
C TYR A 135 -16.24 -15.27 -15.00
N TYR A 136 -17.48 -15.56 -14.59
CA TYR A 136 -18.44 -14.57 -14.12
C TYR A 136 -19.45 -15.20 -13.14
N GLN A 137 -20.16 -14.37 -12.39
CA GLN A 137 -21.04 -14.82 -11.32
C GLN A 137 -22.39 -15.33 -11.85
N ALA A 138 -23.00 -14.61 -12.79
CA ALA A 138 -24.37 -14.87 -13.26
C ALA A 138 -24.45 -14.94 -14.81
N PRO A 139 -25.37 -15.74 -15.39
CA PRO A 139 -25.48 -15.93 -16.84
C PRO A 139 -25.59 -14.63 -17.65
N GLU A 140 -26.26 -13.62 -17.10
CA GLU A 140 -26.49 -12.32 -17.75
C GLU A 140 -25.18 -11.56 -18.00
N GLN A 141 -24.12 -11.88 -17.24
CA GLN A 141 -22.80 -11.28 -17.38
C GLN A 141 -21.98 -11.85 -18.56
N ALA A 142 -22.48 -12.86 -19.27
CA ALA A 142 -21.82 -13.36 -20.48
C ALA A 142 -21.60 -12.25 -21.54
N ARG A 143 -22.54 -11.29 -21.62
CA ARG A 143 -22.37 -10.10 -22.46
C ARG A 143 -21.19 -9.24 -21.99
N LEU A 144 -21.08 -9.01 -20.68
CA LEU A 144 -20.00 -8.22 -20.10
C LEU A 144 -18.64 -8.89 -20.30
N GLN A 145 -18.58 -10.22 -20.14
CA GLN A 145 -17.38 -11.01 -20.42
C GLN A 145 -16.90 -10.81 -21.86
N LYS A 146 -17.83 -10.78 -22.83
CA LYS A 146 -17.51 -10.48 -24.23
C LYS A 146 -16.95 -9.07 -24.41
N THR A 147 -17.51 -8.07 -23.71
CA THR A 147 -16.98 -6.70 -23.71
C THR A 147 -15.56 -6.64 -23.13
N LEU A 148 -15.30 -7.31 -22.00
CA LEU A 148 -13.97 -7.39 -21.38
C LEU A 148 -12.94 -8.11 -22.29
N ALA A 149 -13.35 -9.19 -22.96
CA ALA A 149 -12.50 -9.90 -23.91
C ALA A 149 -12.15 -9.01 -25.12
N ALA A 150 -13.11 -8.23 -25.63
CA ALA A 150 -12.88 -7.26 -26.70
C ALA A 150 -11.90 -6.15 -26.27
N ILE A 151 -12.02 -5.65 -25.03
CA ILE A 151 -11.05 -4.69 -24.46
C ILE A 151 -9.65 -5.31 -24.40
N ARG A 152 -9.53 -6.52 -23.83
CA ARG A 152 -8.23 -7.22 -23.66
C ARG A 152 -7.52 -7.47 -24.99
N LEU A 153 -8.25 -7.90 -26.01
CA LEU A 153 -7.69 -8.23 -27.33
C LEU A 153 -7.59 -7.02 -28.26
N ASN A 154 -8.00 -5.83 -27.80
CA ASN A 154 -8.07 -4.62 -28.61
C ASN A 154 -8.88 -4.82 -29.92
N GLN A 155 -10.03 -5.47 -29.79
CA GLN A 155 -10.98 -5.77 -30.87
C GLN A 155 -12.34 -5.17 -30.56
N THR A 156 -13.26 -5.18 -31.54
CA THR A 156 -14.65 -4.79 -31.28
C THR A 156 -15.49 -5.98 -30.83
N VAL A 157 -16.54 -5.73 -30.05
CA VAL A 157 -17.53 -6.74 -29.64
C VAL A 157 -18.22 -7.42 -30.85
N THR A 158 -18.19 -6.80 -32.03
CA THR A 158 -18.74 -7.35 -33.27
C THR A 158 -17.75 -8.24 -34.04
N THR A 159 -16.44 -8.11 -33.80
CA THR A 159 -15.40 -8.82 -34.56
C THR A 159 -14.73 -9.95 -33.79
N ILE A 160 -14.88 -9.99 -32.46
CA ILE A 160 -14.28 -11.02 -31.62
C ILE A 160 -14.83 -12.43 -31.94
N SER A 161 -13.92 -13.41 -32.07
CA SER A 161 -14.26 -14.80 -32.35
C SER A 161 -14.91 -15.48 -31.13
N GLN A 162 -15.89 -16.36 -31.39
CA GLN A 162 -16.51 -17.19 -30.35
C GLN A 162 -15.50 -18.14 -29.67
N THR A 163 -14.46 -18.56 -30.39
CA THR A 163 -13.42 -19.45 -29.85
C THR A 163 -12.55 -18.79 -28.78
N THR A 164 -12.58 -17.47 -28.69
CA THR A 164 -11.79 -16.69 -27.71
C THR A 164 -12.63 -16.24 -26.52
N LEU A 165 -13.94 -16.47 -26.56
CA LEU A 165 -14.86 -16.15 -25.47
C LEU A 165 -14.93 -17.30 -24.47
N ALA A 166 -15.28 -16.96 -23.23
CA ALA A 166 -15.60 -17.99 -22.25
C ALA A 166 -16.81 -18.80 -22.73
N PRO A 167 -16.90 -20.10 -22.39
CA PRO A 167 -18.09 -20.89 -22.64
C PRO A 167 -19.33 -20.21 -22.06
N ALA A 168 -20.47 -20.28 -22.76
CA ALA A 168 -21.69 -19.57 -22.35
C ALA A 168 -22.19 -19.96 -20.95
N ASP A 169 -21.88 -21.18 -20.52
CA ASP A 169 -22.23 -21.71 -19.22
C ASP A 169 -21.13 -21.53 -18.17
N ALA A 170 -20.07 -20.76 -18.44
CA ALA A 170 -18.96 -20.53 -17.51
C ALA A 170 -19.26 -19.51 -16.41
N TRP A 171 -20.48 -19.55 -15.86
CA TRP A 171 -20.89 -18.79 -14.68
C TRP A 171 -20.81 -19.64 -13.41
N PHE A 172 -20.86 -18.98 -12.24
CA PHE A 172 -20.77 -19.65 -10.94
C PHE A 172 -22.05 -20.41 -10.59
N MET A 173 -22.13 -21.68 -11.03
CA MET A 173 -23.32 -22.52 -10.87
C MET A 173 -23.53 -23.03 -9.43
N PRO A 174 -24.78 -23.16 -8.97
CA PRO A 174 -25.11 -23.92 -7.78
C PRO A 174 -24.65 -25.38 -7.87
N SER A 175 -24.23 -25.95 -6.73
CA SER A 175 -23.68 -27.31 -6.68
C SER A 175 -24.67 -28.36 -7.21
N GLN A 176 -25.97 -28.19 -6.97
CA GLN A 176 -27.00 -29.13 -7.41
C GLN A 176 -27.04 -29.28 -8.93
N ILE A 177 -26.77 -28.21 -9.68
CA ILE A 177 -26.72 -28.25 -11.14
C ILE A 177 -25.49 -29.05 -11.60
N ILE A 178 -24.34 -28.85 -10.94
CA ILE A 178 -23.11 -29.58 -11.23
C ILE A 178 -23.26 -31.07 -10.88
N GLU A 179 -23.82 -31.37 -9.71
CA GLU A 179 -24.10 -32.75 -9.26
C GLU A 179 -25.00 -33.50 -10.25
N GLU A 180 -26.09 -32.88 -10.71
CA GLU A 180 -26.99 -33.50 -11.70
C GLU A 180 -26.31 -33.68 -13.06
N ARG A 181 -25.52 -32.68 -13.52
CA ARG A 181 -24.75 -32.77 -14.77
C ARG A 181 -23.77 -33.93 -14.74
N PHE A 182 -23.05 -34.12 -13.63
CA PHE A 182 -21.98 -35.11 -13.51
C PHE A 182 -22.36 -36.35 -12.69
N LYS A 183 -23.65 -36.64 -12.53
CA LYS A 183 -24.16 -37.77 -11.71
C LYS A 183 -23.63 -39.15 -12.13
N GLU A 184 -23.25 -39.31 -13.39
CA GLU A 184 -22.67 -40.55 -13.93
C GLU A 184 -21.17 -40.70 -13.58
N PHE A 185 -20.56 -39.68 -12.99
CA PHE A 185 -19.15 -39.61 -12.61
C PHE A 185 -18.98 -39.29 -11.10
N PRO A 186 -19.52 -40.12 -10.19
CA PRO A 186 -19.49 -39.84 -8.74
C PRO A 186 -18.07 -39.75 -8.18
N GLU A 187 -17.11 -40.51 -8.71
CA GLU A 187 -15.70 -40.44 -8.32
C GLU A 187 -15.09 -39.06 -8.63
N ALA A 188 -15.44 -38.47 -9.79
CA ALA A 188 -14.95 -37.16 -10.19
C ALA A 188 -15.56 -36.03 -9.35
N LEU A 189 -16.81 -36.20 -8.90
CA LEU A 189 -17.44 -35.30 -7.93
C LEU A 189 -16.76 -35.42 -6.56
N GLN A 190 -16.49 -36.63 -6.09
CA GLN A 190 -15.81 -36.86 -4.80
C GLN A 190 -14.37 -36.31 -4.79
N ALA A 191 -13.66 -36.41 -5.92
CA ALA A 191 -12.32 -35.83 -6.08
C ALA A 191 -12.29 -34.31 -5.83
N THR A 192 -13.40 -33.57 -6.07
CA THR A 192 -13.46 -32.14 -5.76
C THR A 192 -13.30 -31.86 -4.26
N ILE A 193 -13.87 -32.72 -3.42
CA ILE A 193 -13.80 -32.63 -1.96
C ILE A 193 -12.41 -33.04 -1.50
N GLU A 194 -11.87 -34.15 -2.03
CA GLU A 194 -10.54 -34.65 -1.69
C GLU A 194 -9.43 -33.63 -2.03
N ILE A 195 -9.47 -33.03 -3.22
CA ILE A 195 -8.55 -31.95 -3.60
C ILE A 195 -8.70 -30.75 -2.66
N ALA A 196 -9.94 -30.34 -2.35
CA ALA A 196 -10.17 -29.23 -1.42
C ALA A 196 -9.59 -29.55 -0.03
N GLU A 197 -9.71 -30.78 0.46
CA GLU A 197 -9.10 -31.21 1.73
C GLU A 197 -7.56 -31.18 1.69
N ARG A 198 -6.95 -31.61 0.58
CA ARG A 198 -5.48 -31.53 0.37
C ARG A 198 -4.97 -30.10 0.29
N CYS A 199 -5.77 -29.18 -0.20
CA CYS A 199 -5.43 -27.75 -0.30
C CYS A 199 -5.68 -26.96 1.00
N ARG A 200 -5.79 -27.64 2.15
CA ARG A 200 -6.05 -26.99 3.44
C ARG A 200 -4.74 -26.62 4.14
N PHE A 201 -4.33 -25.36 3.99
CA PHE A 201 -3.22 -24.77 4.73
C PHE A 201 -3.48 -23.27 4.98
N ASP A 202 -2.71 -22.69 5.88
CA ASP A 202 -2.77 -21.26 6.19
C ASP A 202 -1.54 -20.53 5.64
N LEU A 203 -1.79 -19.46 4.90
CA LEU A 203 -0.75 -18.46 4.62
C LEU A 203 -0.33 -17.75 5.92
N PRO A 204 0.94 -17.31 6.02
CA PRO A 204 1.49 -16.66 7.22
C PRO A 204 1.00 -15.21 7.37
N LEU A 205 -0.30 -14.96 7.19
CA LEU A 205 -0.88 -13.63 7.26
C LEU A 205 -0.72 -13.03 8.67
N GLY A 206 -0.27 -11.78 8.74
CA GLY A 206 0.00 -11.06 9.98
C GLY A 206 1.27 -11.50 10.72
N LYS A 207 2.05 -12.43 10.18
CA LYS A 207 3.36 -12.79 10.74
C LYS A 207 4.43 -11.88 10.14
N SER A 208 5.08 -11.10 10.99
CA SER A 208 6.13 -10.18 10.57
C SER A 208 7.28 -10.89 9.84
N GLN A 209 7.73 -10.28 8.74
CA GLN A 209 8.87 -10.67 7.92
C GLN A 209 9.87 -9.51 7.90
N MET A 210 10.74 -9.46 8.90
CA MET A 210 11.72 -8.38 9.02
C MET A 210 12.91 -8.60 8.09
N PRO A 211 13.42 -7.55 7.43
CA PRO A 211 14.60 -7.65 6.59
C PRO A 211 15.85 -7.95 7.42
N VAL A 212 16.84 -8.56 6.76
CA VAL A 212 18.16 -8.80 7.35
C VAL A 212 19.12 -7.72 6.86
N VAL A 213 19.74 -7.01 7.80
CA VAL A 213 20.76 -6.00 7.50
C VAL A 213 22.14 -6.64 7.52
N PRO A 214 23.03 -6.35 6.56
CA PRO A 214 24.42 -6.79 6.63
C PRO A 214 25.13 -6.11 7.81
N LEU A 215 25.61 -6.90 8.77
CA LEU A 215 26.28 -6.43 9.97
C LEU A 215 27.67 -7.07 10.13
N PRO A 216 28.62 -6.40 10.81
CA PRO A 216 29.90 -7.00 11.20
C PRO A 216 29.71 -8.27 12.04
N GLU A 217 30.66 -9.20 11.93
CA GLU A 217 30.60 -10.48 12.65
C GLU A 217 30.51 -10.27 14.17
N GLY A 218 29.54 -10.92 14.81
CA GLY A 218 29.33 -10.86 16.26
C GLY A 218 28.55 -9.62 16.76
N VAL A 219 28.18 -8.69 15.89
CA VAL A 219 27.39 -7.49 16.25
C VAL A 219 25.91 -7.73 15.98
N THR A 220 25.05 -7.45 16.97
CA THR A 220 23.59 -7.53 16.80
C THR A 220 23.03 -6.22 16.25
N ALA A 221 21.88 -6.27 15.58
CA ALA A 221 21.21 -5.07 15.06
C ALA A 221 20.91 -4.05 16.18
N ALA A 222 20.49 -4.52 17.35
CA ALA A 222 20.26 -3.71 18.55
C ALA A 222 21.52 -2.98 19.03
N GLN A 223 22.65 -3.69 19.10
CA GLN A 223 23.92 -3.09 19.50
C GLN A 223 24.38 -2.05 18.47
N HIS A 224 24.33 -2.40 17.19
CA HIS A 224 24.75 -1.52 16.10
C HIS A 224 23.91 -0.23 16.05
N LEU A 225 22.59 -0.36 16.19
CA LEU A 225 21.67 0.78 16.24
C LEU A 225 21.97 1.69 17.43
N ARG A 226 22.20 1.11 18.62
CA ARG A 226 22.55 1.85 19.84
C ARG A 226 23.86 2.62 19.66
N ASP A 227 24.89 1.98 19.10
CA ASP A 227 26.19 2.60 18.90
C ASP A 227 26.10 3.78 17.92
N LYS A 228 25.39 3.61 16.80
CA LYS A 228 25.15 4.69 15.84
C LYS A 228 24.33 5.84 16.44
N ALA A 229 23.24 5.54 17.12
CA ALA A 229 22.39 6.56 17.74
C ALA A 229 23.15 7.35 18.82
N THR A 230 23.98 6.67 19.62
CA THR A 230 24.81 7.32 20.65
C THR A 230 25.88 8.23 20.02
N ALA A 231 26.56 7.75 18.96
CA ALA A 231 27.55 8.54 18.24
C ALA A 231 26.92 9.80 17.62
N GLY A 232 25.76 9.67 16.97
CA GLY A 232 25.03 10.79 16.41
C GLY A 232 24.52 11.79 17.46
N ALA A 233 24.11 11.31 18.63
CA ALA A 233 23.74 12.19 19.74
C ALA A 233 24.92 13.04 20.24
N ILE A 234 26.13 12.46 20.30
CA ILE A 234 27.35 13.19 20.66
C ILE A 234 27.69 14.21 19.58
N GLU A 235 27.54 13.85 18.30
CA GLU A 235 27.82 14.75 17.18
C GLU A 235 26.88 15.97 17.17
N ILE A 236 25.58 15.75 17.40
CA ILE A 236 24.55 16.80 17.36
C ILE A 236 24.59 17.69 18.60
N TYR A 237 24.67 17.10 19.80
CA TYR A 237 24.51 17.83 21.07
C TYR A 237 25.84 18.12 21.79
N GLY A 238 26.96 17.51 21.35
CA GLY A 238 28.26 17.59 22.01
C GLY A 238 28.33 16.74 23.28
N GLU A 239 27.49 17.03 24.27
CA GLU A 239 27.39 16.28 25.53
C GLU A 239 26.00 15.66 25.70
N ILE A 240 25.97 14.38 26.08
CA ILE A 240 24.72 13.68 26.39
C ILE A 240 24.25 14.06 27.79
N THR A 241 23.23 14.91 27.86
CA THR A 241 22.57 15.25 29.12
C THR A 241 21.71 14.09 29.64
N PRO A 242 21.33 14.05 30.93
CA PRO A 242 20.43 13.03 31.46
C PRO A 242 19.08 12.94 30.73
N GLN A 243 18.58 14.07 30.22
CA GLN A 243 17.33 14.10 29.43
C GLN A 243 17.50 13.38 28.09
N ILE A 244 18.60 13.65 27.38
CA ILE A 244 18.92 13.00 26.10
C ILE A 244 19.13 11.50 26.32
N GLN A 245 19.93 11.12 27.32
CA GLN A 245 20.21 9.72 27.64
C GLN A 245 18.91 8.95 27.94
N THR A 246 18.06 9.50 28.82
CA THR A 246 16.80 8.86 29.21
C THR A 246 15.89 8.66 28.01
N ARG A 247 15.79 9.65 27.12
CA ARG A 247 14.96 9.54 25.91
C ARG A 247 15.53 8.52 24.92
N LEU A 248 16.85 8.55 24.65
CA LEU A 248 17.50 7.58 23.77
C LEU A 248 17.34 6.14 24.28
N ASP A 249 17.57 5.90 25.57
CA ASP A 249 17.45 4.56 26.15
C ASP A 249 16.02 4.02 26.05
N HIS A 250 15.03 4.86 26.35
CA HIS A 250 13.63 4.50 26.19
C HIS A 250 13.28 4.14 24.74
N GLU A 251 13.65 5.00 23.77
CA GLU A 251 13.35 4.75 22.37
C GLU A 251 14.04 3.48 21.85
N LEU A 252 15.33 3.29 22.17
CA LEU A 252 16.09 2.09 21.78
C LEU A 252 15.51 0.81 22.40
N GLU A 253 15.07 0.86 23.65
CA GLU A 253 14.41 -0.27 24.31
C GLU A 253 13.09 -0.63 23.61
N VAL A 254 12.25 0.37 23.29
CA VAL A 254 11.00 0.14 22.55
C VAL A 254 11.27 -0.42 21.16
N ILE A 255 12.20 0.17 20.41
CA ILE A 255 12.56 -0.31 19.05
C ILE A 255 13.02 -1.77 19.11
N SER A 256 13.85 -2.11 20.11
CA SER A 256 14.38 -3.47 20.24
C SER A 256 13.34 -4.48 20.72
N HIS A 257 12.46 -4.08 21.64
CA HIS A 257 11.35 -4.92 22.08
C HIS A 257 10.41 -5.29 20.92
N MET A 258 10.26 -4.38 19.95
CA MET A 258 9.40 -4.57 18.77
C MET A 258 10.13 -5.23 17.59
N GLY A 259 11.45 -5.32 17.59
CA GLY A 259 12.25 -5.90 16.52
C GLY A 259 12.36 -5.03 15.27
N PHE A 260 12.31 -3.71 15.42
CA PHE A 260 12.31 -2.75 14.29
C PHE A 260 13.70 -2.18 13.93
N GLU A 261 14.76 -2.65 14.59
CA GLU A 261 16.13 -2.19 14.31
C GLU A 261 16.53 -2.28 12.83
N PRO A 262 16.20 -3.35 12.10
CA PRO A 262 16.51 -3.44 10.67
C PRO A 262 15.97 -2.27 9.85
N ILE A 263 14.77 -1.78 10.16
CA ILE A 263 14.12 -0.71 9.39
C ILE A 263 14.89 0.61 9.55
N PHE A 264 15.29 0.95 10.78
CA PHE A 264 16.07 2.16 11.04
C PHE A 264 17.43 2.10 10.36
N LEU A 265 18.10 0.94 10.41
CA LEU A 265 19.41 0.76 9.80
C LEU A 265 19.35 0.82 8.26
N ILE A 266 18.29 0.25 7.65
CA ILE A 266 18.11 0.32 6.19
C ILE A 266 17.83 1.76 5.75
N VAL A 267 16.94 2.47 6.44
CA VAL A 267 16.64 3.86 6.09
C VAL A 267 17.85 4.77 6.30
N GLU A 268 18.62 4.56 7.37
CA GLU A 268 19.87 5.28 7.60
C GLU A 268 20.91 5.01 6.50
N ASP A 269 21.09 3.77 6.07
CA ASP A 269 21.94 3.41 4.93
C ASP A 269 21.51 4.11 3.62
N ILE A 270 20.21 4.07 3.31
CA ILE A 270 19.64 4.76 2.14
C ILE A 270 19.94 6.25 2.17
N LEU A 271 19.77 6.89 3.34
CA LEU A 271 19.97 8.32 3.50
C LEU A 271 21.45 8.70 3.56
N ASN A 272 22.33 7.83 4.08
CA ASN A 272 23.78 7.98 3.95
C ASN A 272 24.19 7.99 2.49
N PHE A 273 23.70 7.04 1.69
CA PHE A 273 23.98 7.01 0.25
C PHE A 273 23.48 8.28 -0.45
N ALA A 274 22.28 8.77 -0.10
CA ALA A 274 21.77 10.04 -0.61
C ALA A 274 22.70 11.22 -0.23
N ARG A 275 23.21 11.26 1.02
CA ARG A 275 24.17 12.26 1.48
C ARG A 275 25.49 12.23 0.72
N GLU A 276 26.10 11.07 0.64
CA GLU A 276 27.39 10.86 -0.04
C GLU A 276 27.33 11.20 -1.53
N THR A 277 26.21 10.88 -2.17
CA THR A 277 26.02 11.13 -3.61
C THR A 277 25.39 12.49 -3.91
N GLY A 278 25.07 13.30 -2.88
CA GLY A 278 24.50 14.63 -3.04
C GLY A 278 23.07 14.65 -3.58
N VAL A 279 22.25 13.64 -3.26
CA VAL A 279 20.82 13.58 -3.60
C VAL A 279 20.02 14.32 -2.51
N PRO A 280 19.30 15.40 -2.85
CA PRO A 280 18.40 16.06 -1.89
C PRO A 280 17.31 15.12 -1.40
N TYR A 281 17.11 15.12 -0.09
CA TYR A 281 16.08 14.34 0.58
C TYR A 281 15.42 15.13 1.69
N SER A 282 14.28 14.65 2.15
CA SER A 282 13.59 15.09 3.36
C SER A 282 12.82 13.90 3.91
N SER A 283 12.72 13.79 5.23
CA SER A 283 11.80 12.81 5.83
C SER A 283 10.53 13.50 6.31
N ARG A 284 9.43 12.73 6.39
CA ARG A 284 8.13 13.23 6.85
C ARG A 284 7.42 12.21 7.74
N GLY A 285 6.24 12.60 8.23
CA GLY A 285 5.40 11.75 9.04
C GLY A 285 5.82 11.74 10.51
N SER A 286 5.41 10.70 11.23
CA SER A 286 5.64 10.60 12.68
C SER A 286 7.09 10.29 13.04
N ALA A 287 7.92 9.81 12.10
CA ALA A 287 9.33 9.54 12.34
C ALA A 287 10.10 10.72 12.96
N ALA A 288 9.68 11.96 12.66
CA ALA A 288 10.26 13.18 13.25
C ALA A 288 10.13 13.27 14.78
N SER A 289 9.26 12.46 15.40
CA SER A 289 9.12 12.39 16.85
C SER A 289 10.18 11.51 17.54
N SER A 290 11.04 10.82 16.79
CA SER A 290 12.07 9.92 17.32
C SER A 290 13.42 10.60 17.42
N LEU A 291 13.98 10.62 18.63
CA LEU A 291 15.34 11.05 18.89
C LEU A 291 16.35 10.08 18.26
N VAL A 292 16.05 8.77 18.24
CA VAL A 292 16.90 7.79 17.53
C VAL A 292 16.96 8.11 16.03
N ALA A 293 15.82 8.39 15.38
CA ALA A 293 15.80 8.78 13.97
C ALA A 293 16.56 10.09 13.71
N HIS A 294 16.43 11.06 14.62
CA HIS A 294 17.18 12.32 14.54
C HIS A 294 18.70 12.10 14.65
N CYS A 295 19.14 11.32 15.64
CA CYS A 295 20.56 11.01 15.85
C CYS A 295 21.17 10.18 14.71
N LEU A 296 20.38 9.38 14.00
CA LEU A 296 20.84 8.66 12.80
C LEU A 296 20.88 9.55 11.55
N GLY A 297 20.49 10.81 11.64
CA GLY A 297 20.36 11.70 10.49
C GLY A 297 19.24 11.31 9.53
N ILE A 298 18.25 10.53 10.02
CA ILE A 298 17.05 10.19 9.26
C ILE A 298 16.14 11.41 9.21
N THR A 299 15.91 12.06 10.35
CA THR A 299 15.01 13.22 10.43
C THR A 299 15.75 14.49 10.86
N SER A 300 15.43 15.61 10.21
CA SER A 300 16.03 16.91 10.54
C SER A 300 15.47 17.58 11.79
N PRO A 301 14.16 17.57 12.09
CA PRO A 301 13.63 18.26 13.27
C PRO A 301 14.14 17.62 14.58
N ASP A 302 14.57 18.46 15.53
CA ASP A 302 14.92 18.03 16.89
C ASP A 302 13.64 17.78 17.70
N PRO A 303 13.34 16.51 18.07
CA PRO A 303 12.12 16.17 18.79
C PRO A 303 12.11 16.67 20.24
N LEU A 304 13.27 16.90 20.86
CA LEU A 304 13.34 17.47 22.21
C LEU A 304 13.03 18.96 22.19
N ARG A 305 13.60 19.70 21.23
CA ARG A 305 13.31 21.14 21.04
C ARG A 305 11.84 21.39 20.77
N LEU A 306 11.23 20.55 19.92
CA LEU A 306 9.84 20.68 19.49
C LEU A 306 8.85 19.92 20.37
N ASN A 307 9.32 19.35 21.49
CA ASN A 307 8.49 18.62 22.44
C ASN A 307 7.62 17.52 21.80
N LEU A 308 8.20 16.82 20.81
CA LEU A 308 7.52 15.82 20.01
C LEU A 308 7.40 14.48 20.74
N TYR A 309 6.27 13.84 20.54
CA TYR A 309 5.88 12.66 21.29
C TYR A 309 6.27 11.37 20.55
N PHE A 310 7.26 10.62 21.07
CA PHE A 310 7.83 9.43 20.40
C PHE A 310 6.76 8.38 20.11
N GLU A 311 5.83 8.16 21.03
CA GLU A 311 4.85 7.09 20.89
C GLU A 311 3.73 7.39 19.89
N ARG A 312 3.76 8.59 19.29
CA ARG A 312 3.04 8.86 18.04
C ARG A 312 3.65 8.08 16.88
N PHE A 313 4.97 7.94 16.87
CA PHE A 313 5.70 7.16 15.88
C PHE A 313 5.62 5.67 16.19
N LEU A 314 6.09 5.27 17.37
CA LEU A 314 6.16 3.89 17.78
C LEU A 314 5.44 3.70 19.12
N ASN A 315 4.24 3.15 19.06
CA ASN A 315 3.45 2.86 20.24
C ASN A 315 3.69 1.41 20.68
N PRO A 316 4.28 1.15 21.86
CA PRO A 316 4.53 -0.22 22.34
C PRO A 316 3.27 -1.09 22.45
N ALA A 317 2.09 -0.46 22.57
CA ALA A 317 0.82 -1.18 22.63
C ALA A 317 0.30 -1.63 21.26
N ARG A 318 1.00 -1.33 20.16
CA ARG A 318 0.63 -1.71 18.80
C ARG A 318 1.78 -2.43 18.13
N VAL A 319 1.53 -3.60 17.58
CA VAL A 319 2.50 -4.32 16.74
C VAL A 319 2.29 -3.93 15.28
N THR A 320 2.48 -2.65 14.96
CA THR A 320 2.45 -2.15 13.58
C THR A 320 3.86 -1.68 13.22
N PRO A 321 4.42 -2.10 12.08
CA PRO A 321 5.71 -1.60 11.63
C PRO A 321 5.75 -0.07 11.52
N PRO A 322 6.89 0.58 11.80
CA PRO A 322 7.05 2.01 11.61
C PRO A 322 6.99 2.37 10.13
N ASP A 323 6.24 3.41 9.79
CA ASP A 323 6.23 4.01 8.45
C ASP A 323 7.24 5.18 8.45
N ILE A 324 8.44 4.92 7.92
CA ILE A 324 9.47 5.96 7.75
C ILE A 324 9.43 6.44 6.30
N ASP A 325 8.61 7.47 6.08
CA ASP A 325 8.46 8.11 4.78
C ASP A 325 9.66 9.00 4.45
N THR A 326 10.32 8.70 3.33
CA THR A 326 11.45 9.47 2.82
C THR A 326 11.12 10.05 1.45
N ASP A 327 11.13 11.37 1.38
CA ASP A 327 11.03 12.13 0.14
C ASP A 327 12.42 12.35 -0.46
N LEU A 328 12.56 12.07 -1.76
CA LEU A 328 13.79 12.20 -2.54
C LEU A 328 13.56 13.16 -3.71
N CYS A 329 14.64 13.79 -4.19
CA CYS A 329 14.64 14.46 -5.48
C CYS A 329 14.16 13.53 -6.60
N SER A 330 13.09 13.92 -7.29
CA SER A 330 12.44 13.08 -8.32
C SER A 330 13.38 12.71 -9.48
N ARG A 331 14.40 13.54 -9.77
CA ARG A 331 15.37 13.32 -10.86
C ARG A 331 16.39 12.24 -10.53
N ARG A 332 16.77 12.09 -9.25
CA ARG A 332 17.83 11.17 -8.80
C ARG A 332 17.34 10.01 -7.93
N ARG A 333 16.04 9.96 -7.62
CA ARG A 333 15.37 8.87 -6.89
C ARG A 333 15.76 7.47 -7.38
N ASP A 334 15.76 7.26 -8.70
CA ASP A 334 16.02 5.93 -9.26
C ASP A 334 17.43 5.40 -8.90
N SER A 335 18.43 6.29 -8.72
CA SER A 335 19.77 5.89 -8.25
C SER A 335 19.80 5.43 -6.80
N VAL A 336 18.96 6.01 -5.94
CA VAL A 336 18.82 5.61 -4.54
C VAL A 336 18.09 4.27 -4.44
N ILE A 337 17.07 4.05 -5.27
CA ILE A 337 16.41 2.74 -5.37
C ILE A 337 17.41 1.67 -5.83
N GLN A 338 18.21 1.97 -6.86
CA GLN A 338 19.22 1.04 -7.34
C GLN A 338 20.22 0.65 -6.24
N HIS A 339 20.66 1.60 -5.41
CA HIS A 339 21.49 1.30 -4.23
C HIS A 339 20.85 0.28 -3.29
N VAL A 340 19.53 0.34 -3.07
CA VAL A 340 18.82 -0.67 -2.27
C VAL A 340 18.90 -2.05 -2.93
N PHE A 341 18.67 -2.13 -4.25
CA PHE A 341 18.80 -3.40 -4.98
C PHE A 341 20.22 -3.96 -4.92
N ASP A 342 21.24 -3.10 -5.07
CA ASP A 342 22.64 -3.49 -5.08
C ASP A 342 23.12 -3.93 -3.67
N THR A 343 22.60 -3.30 -2.62
CA THR A 343 23.01 -3.55 -1.22
C THR A 343 22.32 -4.77 -0.61
N TYR A 344 21.01 -4.92 -0.84
CA TYR A 344 20.20 -5.96 -0.18
C TYR A 344 19.87 -7.16 -1.09
N GLY A 345 20.20 -7.08 -2.39
CA GLY A 345 20.08 -8.19 -3.34
C GLY A 345 18.83 -8.13 -4.21
N THR A 346 18.98 -8.36 -5.52
CA THR A 346 17.90 -8.29 -6.51
C THR A 346 16.83 -9.36 -6.33
N ASP A 347 17.15 -10.45 -5.62
CA ASP A 347 16.23 -11.53 -5.25
C ASP A 347 15.42 -11.23 -3.99
N LYS A 348 15.85 -10.23 -3.18
CA LYS A 348 15.21 -9.86 -1.90
C LYS A 348 14.53 -8.49 -1.94
N VAL A 349 14.79 -7.69 -2.97
CA VAL A 349 14.25 -6.33 -3.12
C VAL A 349 13.29 -6.26 -4.30
N ALA A 350 12.16 -5.59 -4.11
CA ALA A 350 11.23 -5.25 -5.18
C ALA A 350 10.52 -3.93 -4.90
N MET A 351 10.11 -3.27 -5.97
CA MET A 351 9.14 -2.19 -5.88
C MET A 351 7.74 -2.79 -5.64
N VAL A 352 6.90 -2.12 -4.85
CA VAL A 352 5.52 -2.59 -4.59
C VAL A 352 4.65 -2.37 -5.84
N GLY A 353 3.80 -3.34 -6.17
CA GLY A 353 2.79 -3.26 -7.21
C GLY A 353 1.62 -2.37 -6.82
N THR A 354 0.88 -1.88 -7.80
CA THR A 354 -0.34 -1.11 -7.60
C THR A 354 -1.37 -1.56 -8.62
N ILE A 355 -2.50 -2.08 -8.14
CA ILE A 355 -3.59 -2.53 -8.99
C ILE A 355 -4.47 -1.32 -9.32
N ASN A 356 -4.32 -0.79 -10.54
CA ASN A 356 -5.16 0.31 -11.01
C ASN A 356 -6.53 -0.24 -11.36
N ARG A 357 -7.56 0.27 -10.68
CA ARG A 357 -8.95 -0.12 -10.90
C ARG A 357 -9.67 0.87 -11.84
N TYR A 358 -10.71 0.41 -12.51
CA TYR A 358 -11.51 1.24 -13.40
C TYR A 358 -12.22 2.37 -12.65
N ARG A 359 -11.97 3.61 -13.11
CA ARG A 359 -12.71 4.83 -12.77
C ARG A 359 -13.64 5.23 -13.91
N PRO A 360 -14.66 6.09 -13.70
CA PRO A 360 -15.70 6.39 -14.69
C PRO A 360 -15.16 6.74 -16.08
N ARG A 361 -14.16 7.63 -16.15
CA ARG A 361 -13.55 8.04 -17.43
C ARG A 361 -12.82 6.90 -18.14
N SER A 362 -12.03 6.11 -17.41
CA SER A 362 -11.31 4.97 -17.99
C SER A 362 -12.24 3.85 -18.42
N ALA A 363 -13.28 3.56 -17.62
CA ALA A 363 -14.27 2.53 -17.90
C ALA A 363 -15.04 2.87 -19.18
N LEU A 364 -15.58 4.09 -19.26
CA LEU A 364 -16.27 4.57 -20.45
C LEU A 364 -15.35 4.56 -21.67
N ALA A 365 -14.10 5.01 -21.52
CA ALA A 365 -13.17 5.08 -22.65
C ALA A 365 -12.88 3.71 -23.27
N ASP A 366 -12.63 2.69 -22.44
CA ASP A 366 -12.26 1.37 -22.95
C ASP A 366 -13.47 0.58 -23.45
N VAL A 367 -14.62 0.67 -22.76
CA VAL A 367 -15.88 0.07 -23.25
C VAL A 367 -16.32 0.73 -24.56
N ALA A 368 -16.30 2.06 -24.66
CA ALA A 368 -16.70 2.74 -25.89
C ALA A 368 -15.84 2.32 -27.10
N LYS A 369 -14.53 2.15 -26.92
CA LYS A 369 -13.63 1.63 -27.96
C LYS A 369 -13.98 0.19 -28.34
N ALA A 370 -14.24 -0.68 -27.37
CA ALA A 370 -14.67 -2.06 -27.62
C ALA A 370 -16.00 -2.14 -28.38
N TYR A 371 -16.88 -1.14 -28.21
CA TYR A 371 -18.09 -0.98 -29.01
C TYR A 371 -17.86 -0.35 -30.39
N GLY A 372 -16.62 0.03 -30.73
CA GLY A 372 -16.25 0.59 -32.03
C GLY A 372 -16.47 2.10 -32.17
N LEU A 373 -16.60 2.85 -31.07
CA LEU A 373 -16.70 4.31 -31.15
C LEU A 373 -15.36 4.93 -31.54
N GLU A 374 -15.42 5.89 -32.46
CA GLU A 374 -14.25 6.67 -32.88
C GLU A 374 -13.62 7.46 -31.71
N PRO A 375 -12.29 7.59 -31.65
CA PRO A 375 -11.60 8.27 -30.54
C PRO A 375 -12.07 9.71 -30.26
N ALA A 376 -12.56 10.42 -31.28
CA ALA A 376 -13.16 11.74 -31.11
C ALA A 376 -14.44 11.68 -30.26
N LYS A 377 -15.33 10.72 -30.54
CA LYS A 377 -16.58 10.55 -29.80
C LYS A 377 -16.32 10.05 -28.37
N VAL A 378 -15.35 9.17 -28.20
CA VAL A 378 -14.94 8.70 -26.86
C VAL A 378 -14.47 9.88 -25.99
N ARG A 379 -13.64 10.77 -26.53
CA ARG A 379 -13.18 11.98 -25.82
C ARG A 379 -14.32 12.95 -25.50
N GLU A 380 -15.25 13.15 -26.43
CA GLU A 380 -16.45 13.98 -26.21
C GLU A 380 -17.24 13.48 -25.00
N LEU A 381 -17.56 12.19 -24.95
CA LEU A 381 -18.34 11.60 -23.86
C LEU A 381 -17.57 11.62 -22.53
N ALA A 382 -16.28 11.25 -22.55
CA ALA A 382 -15.46 11.22 -21.33
C ALA A 382 -15.27 12.61 -20.70
N ASN A 383 -15.22 13.69 -21.49
CA ASN A 383 -15.05 15.06 -21.00
C ASN A 383 -16.28 15.63 -20.29
N GLN A 384 -17.47 15.05 -20.49
CA GLN A 384 -18.68 15.45 -19.77
C GLN A 384 -18.71 14.86 -18.34
N LEU A 385 -17.89 13.85 -18.05
CA LEU A 385 -17.79 13.29 -16.72
C LEU A 385 -16.95 14.18 -15.79
N PRO A 386 -17.38 14.37 -14.52
CA PRO A 386 -16.64 15.15 -13.54
C PRO A 386 -15.26 14.53 -13.25
N HIS A 387 -14.26 15.38 -13.07
CA HIS A 387 -12.87 14.97 -12.82
C HIS A 387 -12.68 14.26 -11.46
N ALA A 388 -13.48 14.62 -10.45
CA ALA A 388 -13.35 14.14 -9.08
C ALA A 388 -14.67 13.53 -8.58
N TRP A 389 -15.19 12.53 -9.32
CA TRP A 389 -16.46 11.89 -8.96
C TRP A 389 -16.37 11.09 -7.65
N TRP A 390 -15.43 10.14 -7.54
CA TRP A 390 -15.29 9.33 -6.32
C TRP A 390 -14.90 10.14 -5.08
N ALA A 391 -14.04 11.15 -5.22
CA ALA A 391 -13.70 12.05 -4.12
C ALA A 391 -14.91 12.82 -3.55
N ARG A 392 -16.02 12.90 -4.31
CA ARG A 392 -17.27 13.54 -3.87
C ARG A 392 -18.23 12.58 -3.17
N PHE A 393 -18.05 11.26 -3.33
CA PHE A 393 -19.02 10.24 -2.92
C PHE A 393 -18.43 9.07 -2.10
N GLU A 394 -17.11 8.93 -1.99
CA GLU A 394 -16.48 8.00 -1.04
C GLU A 394 -16.58 8.52 0.41
N GLU A 395 -16.83 9.82 0.62
CA GLU A 395 -16.98 10.43 1.95
C GLU A 395 -18.37 10.21 2.58
N SER A 396 -19.34 9.62 1.88
CA SER A 396 -20.66 9.32 2.46
C SER A 396 -20.70 7.90 3.04
N GLU A 397 -20.41 7.78 4.34
CA GLU A 397 -20.57 6.54 5.13
C GLU A 397 -22.05 6.12 5.33
N ASP A 398 -23.02 6.88 4.80
CA ASP A 398 -24.45 6.64 4.99
C ASP A 398 -25.00 5.38 4.26
N GLY A 399 -24.13 4.60 3.61
CA GLY A 399 -24.52 3.32 3.00
C GLY A 399 -25.47 3.43 1.81
N GLU A 400 -25.73 4.64 1.30
CA GLU A 400 -26.43 4.84 0.03
C GLU A 400 -25.46 4.62 -1.14
N ASP A 401 -25.86 3.76 -2.08
CA ASP A 401 -25.10 3.59 -3.32
C ASP A 401 -24.99 4.95 -4.03
N PRO A 402 -23.77 5.38 -4.40
CA PRO A 402 -23.60 6.66 -5.03
C PRO A 402 -24.34 6.68 -6.38
N PRO A 403 -24.94 7.82 -6.77
CA PRO A 403 -25.73 7.89 -7.99
C PRO A 403 -24.87 7.53 -9.20
N SER A 404 -25.42 6.84 -10.20
CA SER A 404 -24.60 6.45 -11.36
C SER A 404 -23.80 7.62 -11.95
N PRO A 405 -22.48 7.50 -12.14
CA PRO A 405 -21.68 8.56 -12.78
C PRO A 405 -22.09 8.80 -14.23
N PHE A 406 -22.88 7.92 -14.84
CA PHE A 406 -23.31 7.98 -16.23
C PHE A 406 -24.77 8.40 -16.40
N ALA A 407 -25.49 8.78 -15.34
CA ALA A 407 -26.92 9.11 -15.40
C ALA A 407 -27.26 10.21 -16.43
N ASP A 408 -26.50 11.31 -16.42
CA ASP A 408 -26.70 12.41 -17.37
C ASP A 408 -26.38 11.99 -18.81
N LEU A 409 -25.33 11.17 -18.98
CA LEU A 409 -24.93 10.64 -20.28
C LEU A 409 -25.97 9.68 -20.86
N ARG A 410 -26.61 8.85 -20.03
CA ARG A 410 -27.72 7.98 -20.48
C ARG A 410 -28.88 8.79 -21.02
N THR A 411 -29.22 9.89 -20.35
CA THR A 411 -30.31 10.78 -20.76
C THR A 411 -29.96 11.51 -22.06
N ALA A 412 -28.73 12.02 -22.17
CA ALA A 412 -28.27 12.78 -23.33
C ALA A 412 -28.02 11.90 -24.58
N TYR A 413 -27.59 10.64 -24.38
CA TYR A 413 -27.22 9.73 -25.47
C TYR A 413 -27.87 8.33 -25.34
N PRO A 414 -29.20 8.20 -25.50
CA PRO A 414 -29.90 6.91 -25.34
C PRO A 414 -29.38 5.79 -26.25
N ALA A 415 -28.86 6.14 -27.43
CA ALA A 415 -28.29 5.18 -28.38
C ALA A 415 -27.04 4.44 -27.84
N TYR A 416 -26.40 4.97 -26.78
CA TYR A 416 -25.19 4.40 -26.18
C TYR A 416 -25.46 3.77 -24.81
N GLN A 417 -26.72 3.49 -24.46
CA GLN A 417 -27.09 2.92 -23.16
C GLN A 417 -26.28 1.67 -22.79
N SER A 418 -26.12 0.73 -23.74
CA SER A 418 -25.30 -0.47 -23.55
C SER A 418 -23.85 -0.19 -23.15
N ILE A 419 -23.25 0.88 -23.67
CA ILE A 419 -21.88 1.29 -23.34
C ILE A 419 -21.82 1.81 -21.90
N PHE A 420 -22.80 2.61 -21.48
CA PHE A 420 -22.85 3.13 -20.12
C PHE A 420 -23.12 2.03 -19.09
N ASP A 421 -23.99 1.07 -19.42
CA ASP A 421 -24.29 -0.06 -18.54
C ASP A 421 -23.07 -0.97 -18.35
N ASP A 422 -22.34 -1.30 -19.42
CA ASP A 422 -21.11 -2.08 -19.32
C ASP A 422 -19.99 -1.26 -18.63
N ALA A 423 -19.88 0.05 -18.89
CA ALA A 423 -18.90 0.90 -18.22
C ALA A 423 -19.16 1.03 -16.72
N GLU A 424 -20.42 1.03 -16.29
CA GLU A 424 -20.81 1.00 -14.88
C GLU A 424 -20.50 -0.35 -14.25
N ALA A 425 -20.82 -1.45 -14.94
CA ALA A 425 -20.59 -2.80 -14.43
C ALA A 425 -19.11 -3.14 -14.19
N ILE A 426 -18.17 -2.47 -14.88
CA ILE A 426 -16.73 -2.68 -14.70
C ILE A 426 -16.08 -1.71 -13.70
N LEU A 427 -16.81 -0.78 -13.10
CA LEU A 427 -16.24 0.14 -12.11
C LEU A 427 -15.60 -0.65 -10.96
N LYS A 428 -14.46 -0.15 -10.45
CA LYS A 428 -13.64 -0.78 -9.40
C LYS A 428 -13.03 -2.15 -9.76
N LEU A 429 -13.34 -2.74 -10.92
CA LEU A 429 -12.63 -3.93 -11.37
C LEU A 429 -11.15 -3.60 -11.66
N PRO A 430 -10.22 -4.54 -11.43
CA PRO A 430 -8.82 -4.40 -11.83
C PRO A 430 -8.70 -4.10 -13.34
N ARG A 431 -7.88 -3.11 -13.71
CA ARG A 431 -7.60 -2.74 -15.10
C ARG A 431 -6.20 -3.15 -15.53
N HIS A 432 -5.18 -2.77 -14.75
CA HIS A 432 -3.79 -3.16 -15.00
C HIS A 432 -2.93 -2.97 -13.74
N LEU A 433 -1.83 -3.71 -13.67
CA LEU A 433 -0.81 -3.53 -12.65
C LEU A 433 0.15 -2.41 -13.04
N SER A 434 0.51 -1.55 -12.09
CA SER A 434 1.58 -0.55 -12.21
C SER A 434 2.53 -0.62 -11.02
N MET A 435 3.58 0.20 -11.05
CA MET A 435 4.51 0.36 -9.93
C MET A 435 3.99 1.40 -8.94
N HIS A 436 4.15 1.15 -7.63
CA HIS A 436 3.90 2.12 -6.57
C HIS A 436 4.89 3.30 -6.69
N PRO A 437 4.44 4.56 -6.52
CA PRO A 437 5.29 5.74 -6.73
C PRO A 437 6.46 5.88 -5.74
N GLY A 438 6.44 5.17 -4.62
CA GLY A 438 7.47 5.25 -3.58
C GLY A 438 7.84 3.92 -2.91
N GLY A 439 7.03 2.87 -3.04
CA GLY A 439 7.06 1.74 -2.13
C GLY A 439 8.13 0.74 -2.53
N VAL A 440 9.12 0.54 -1.68
CA VAL A 440 10.14 -0.51 -1.79
C VAL A 440 9.94 -1.49 -0.64
N ILE A 441 10.16 -2.77 -0.90
CA ILE A 441 10.25 -3.79 0.14
C ILE A 441 11.59 -4.49 0.10
N VAL A 442 12.04 -4.90 1.28
CA VAL A 442 13.22 -5.74 1.48
C VAL A 442 12.78 -6.95 2.29
N ALA A 443 12.96 -8.14 1.74
CA ALA A 443 12.64 -9.40 2.42
C ALA A 443 13.86 -9.97 3.17
N PRO A 444 13.65 -10.79 4.22
CA PRO A 444 14.74 -11.52 4.88
C PRO A 444 15.44 -12.51 3.93
N ASP A 445 14.65 -13.22 3.14
CA ASP A 445 15.05 -14.26 2.19
C ASP A 445 14.54 -13.92 0.78
N ALA A 446 14.66 -14.85 -0.17
CA ALA A 446 14.20 -14.65 -1.53
C ALA A 446 12.72 -14.24 -1.55
N LEU A 447 12.41 -13.10 -2.17
CA LEU A 447 11.04 -12.55 -2.23
C LEU A 447 10.06 -13.56 -2.79
N THR A 448 10.47 -14.30 -3.83
CA THR A 448 9.66 -15.28 -4.53
C THR A 448 9.20 -16.45 -3.67
N ASP A 449 9.75 -16.62 -2.46
CA ASP A 449 9.28 -17.63 -1.52
C ASP A 449 7.94 -17.27 -0.88
N LEU A 450 7.55 -16.00 -0.92
CA LEU A 450 6.30 -15.53 -0.30
C LEU A 450 5.49 -14.58 -1.19
N VAL A 451 6.17 -13.79 -2.02
CA VAL A 451 5.59 -12.74 -2.85
C VAL A 451 5.98 -12.97 -4.31
N PRO A 452 5.01 -13.14 -5.22
CA PRO A 452 5.28 -13.24 -6.64
C PRO A 452 5.68 -11.87 -7.20
N VAL A 453 6.64 -11.85 -8.14
CA VAL A 453 7.20 -10.65 -8.75
C VAL A 453 7.08 -10.69 -10.28
N MET A 454 7.31 -9.55 -10.93
CA MET A 454 7.37 -9.43 -12.39
C MET A 454 8.18 -8.22 -12.83
N ASN A 455 8.55 -8.16 -14.11
CA ASN A 455 9.16 -6.95 -14.66
C ASN A 455 8.12 -5.84 -14.84
N SER A 456 8.47 -4.62 -14.43
CA SER A 456 7.67 -3.45 -14.79
C SER A 456 7.78 -3.17 -16.29
N GLY A 457 6.63 -3.00 -16.97
CA GLY A 457 6.56 -2.89 -18.44
C GLY A 457 7.24 -1.67 -19.09
N GLY A 458 7.98 -0.84 -18.34
CA GLY A 458 8.64 0.35 -18.90
C GLY A 458 9.99 0.74 -18.28
N LYS A 459 10.29 0.34 -17.04
CA LYS A 459 11.55 0.70 -16.36
C LYS A 459 12.51 -0.47 -16.18
N GLY A 460 12.11 -1.71 -16.48
CA GLY A 460 12.95 -2.90 -16.26
C GLY A 460 13.25 -3.18 -14.79
N VAL A 461 12.51 -2.56 -13.86
CA VAL A 461 12.62 -2.78 -12.42
C VAL A 461 11.64 -3.88 -12.02
N VAL A 462 12.08 -4.75 -11.11
CA VAL A 462 11.25 -5.81 -10.52
C VAL A 462 10.19 -5.19 -9.60
N ILE A 463 8.92 -5.54 -9.85
CA ILE A 463 7.77 -5.16 -9.02
C ILE A 463 7.10 -6.40 -8.44
N THR A 464 6.44 -6.27 -7.29
CA THR A 464 5.53 -7.31 -6.78
C THR A 464 4.28 -7.38 -7.65
N GLN A 465 3.73 -8.59 -7.84
CA GLN A 465 2.41 -8.78 -8.43
C GLN A 465 1.28 -8.40 -7.46
N LEU A 466 1.59 -8.37 -6.16
CA LEU A 466 0.68 -7.99 -5.08
C LEU A 466 0.73 -6.48 -4.83
N ASP A 467 -0.39 -5.91 -4.38
CA ASP A 467 -0.44 -4.53 -3.92
C ASP A 467 0.07 -4.38 -2.47
N LEU A 468 0.12 -3.13 -1.98
CA LEU A 468 0.66 -2.81 -0.66
C LEU A 468 -0.09 -3.57 0.46
N ASP A 469 -1.41 -3.51 0.47
CA ASP A 469 -2.25 -4.16 1.49
C ASP A 469 -2.05 -5.68 1.54
N SER A 470 -1.74 -6.28 0.39
CA SER A 470 -1.45 -7.71 0.28
C SER A 470 -0.04 -8.05 0.77
N VAL A 471 0.95 -7.23 0.43
CA VAL A 471 2.34 -7.37 0.87
C VAL A 471 2.48 -7.16 2.38
N GLU A 472 1.82 -6.14 2.93
CA GLU A 472 1.79 -5.88 4.39
C GLU A 472 1.06 -6.99 5.14
N ALA A 473 0.00 -7.55 4.56
CA ALA A 473 -0.68 -8.69 5.16
C ALA A 473 0.19 -9.95 5.22
N LEU A 474 1.18 -10.10 4.33
CA LEU A 474 2.21 -11.14 4.39
C LEU A 474 3.35 -10.80 5.37
N GLY A 475 3.27 -9.63 6.02
CA GLY A 475 4.16 -9.19 7.10
C GLY A 475 5.42 -8.46 6.66
N LEU A 476 5.55 -8.17 5.37
CA LEU A 476 6.66 -7.38 4.82
C LEU A 476 6.44 -5.89 5.10
N VAL A 477 7.53 -5.18 5.33
CA VAL A 477 7.51 -3.75 5.66
C VAL A 477 7.85 -2.93 4.43
N LYS A 478 7.00 -1.94 4.13
CA LYS A 478 7.23 -0.96 3.07
C LYS A 478 8.16 0.14 3.57
N ILE A 479 9.13 0.51 2.74
CA ILE A 479 9.92 1.74 2.86
C ILE A 479 9.46 2.67 1.74
N ASP A 480 8.96 3.87 2.07
CA ASP A 480 8.50 4.83 1.06
C ASP A 480 9.64 5.76 0.65
N LEU A 481 10.09 5.62 -0.59
CA LEU A 481 11.07 6.45 -1.26
C LEU A 481 10.37 7.28 -2.33
N LEU A 482 9.67 8.35 -1.95
CA LEU A 482 8.82 9.12 -2.86
C LEU A 482 9.60 10.22 -3.60
N GLY A 483 9.37 10.38 -4.90
CA GLY A 483 9.99 11.45 -5.69
C GLY A 483 9.23 12.77 -5.61
N ILE A 484 9.82 13.81 -5.00
CA ILE A 484 9.24 15.15 -4.89
C ILE A 484 9.95 16.15 -5.81
N ARG A 485 9.16 16.88 -6.61
CA ARG A 485 9.70 17.90 -7.54
C ARG A 485 10.27 19.13 -6.83
N GLY A 486 9.74 19.50 -5.67
CA GLY A 486 10.28 20.60 -4.86
C GLY A 486 11.74 20.37 -4.48
N LEU A 487 12.08 19.15 -4.04
CA LEU A 487 13.46 18.75 -3.74
C LEU A 487 14.35 18.76 -4.99
N THR A 488 13.80 18.46 -6.17
CA THR A 488 14.54 18.60 -7.44
C THR A 488 14.93 20.04 -7.69
N VAL A 489 14.00 21.00 -7.54
CA VAL A 489 14.29 22.42 -7.74
C VAL A 489 15.36 22.92 -6.78
N VAL A 490 15.24 22.56 -5.49
CA VAL A 490 16.23 22.93 -4.47
C VAL A 490 17.59 22.30 -4.78
N GLY A 491 17.61 21.04 -5.21
CA GLY A 491 18.81 20.34 -5.65
C GLY A 491 19.50 20.99 -6.84
N ASP A 492 18.75 21.39 -7.86
CA ASP A 492 19.28 22.04 -9.05
C ASP A 492 19.93 23.39 -8.69
N VAL A 493 19.29 24.17 -7.80
CA VAL A 493 19.86 25.43 -7.29
C VAL A 493 21.15 25.17 -6.52
N ALA A 494 21.15 24.18 -5.63
CA ALA A 494 22.32 23.81 -4.86
C ALA A 494 23.48 23.34 -5.76
N GLU A 495 23.17 22.57 -6.81
CA GLU A 495 24.13 22.12 -7.82
C GLU A 495 24.77 23.32 -8.54
N PHE A 496 23.97 24.32 -8.96
CA PHE A 496 24.50 25.54 -9.59
C PHE A 496 25.39 26.37 -8.66
N VAL A 497 25.01 26.48 -7.38
CA VAL A 497 25.82 27.20 -6.38
C VAL A 497 27.14 26.47 -6.12
N GLN A 498 27.10 25.14 -5.98
CA GLN A 498 28.27 24.31 -5.78
C GLN A 498 29.23 24.40 -6.97
N GLN A 499 28.72 24.30 -8.21
CA GLN A 499 29.54 24.45 -9.43
C GLN A 499 30.19 25.83 -9.54
N SER A 500 29.51 26.87 -9.05
CA SER A 500 30.04 28.24 -9.04
C SER A 500 31.05 28.47 -7.93
N LYS A 501 31.04 27.66 -6.87
CA LYS A 501 31.90 27.77 -5.68
C LYS A 501 32.42 26.41 -5.19
N PRO A 502 33.16 25.66 -6.03
CA PRO A 502 33.56 24.29 -5.72
C PRO A 502 34.56 24.20 -4.56
N GLU A 503 35.33 25.27 -4.31
CA GLU A 503 36.26 25.33 -3.18
C GLU A 503 35.55 25.55 -1.83
N GLN A 504 34.32 26.08 -1.84
CA GLN A 504 33.53 26.33 -0.63
C GLN A 504 32.63 25.15 -0.27
N TYR A 505 32.13 24.42 -1.27
CA TYR A 505 31.14 23.36 -1.08
C TYR A 505 31.57 22.07 -1.78
N ALA A 506 31.81 21.03 -0.99
CA ALA A 506 32.20 19.72 -1.50
C ALA A 506 31.06 19.04 -2.30
N THR A 507 29.81 19.22 -1.89
CA THR A 507 28.62 18.62 -2.51
C THR A 507 27.48 19.63 -2.62
N PRO A 508 26.47 19.39 -3.48
CA PRO A 508 25.26 20.20 -3.50
C PRO A 508 24.54 20.22 -2.14
N LEU A 509 24.51 19.10 -1.42
CA LEU A 509 23.91 19.05 -0.08
C LEU A 509 24.61 19.98 0.91
N ALA A 510 25.95 20.08 0.87
CA ALA A 510 26.69 21.01 1.72
C ALA A 510 26.28 22.48 1.51
N VAL A 511 25.75 22.84 0.33
CA VAL A 511 25.16 24.17 0.11
C VAL A 511 23.90 24.33 0.94
N LEU A 512 23.01 23.33 0.90
CA LEU A 512 21.75 23.33 1.65
C LEU A 512 22.01 23.34 3.16
N ASP A 513 22.92 22.50 3.64
CA ASP A 513 23.29 22.41 5.06
C ASP A 513 23.93 23.71 5.59
N SER A 514 24.54 24.51 4.72
CA SER A 514 25.09 25.82 5.07
C SER A 514 24.05 26.95 5.16
N THR A 515 22.78 26.67 4.84
CA THR A 515 21.72 27.68 4.86
C THR A 515 21.46 28.13 6.30
N PRO A 516 21.51 29.44 6.60
CA PRO A 516 21.27 29.92 7.95
C PRO A 516 19.80 29.71 8.35
N SER A 517 19.58 29.32 9.61
CA SER A 517 18.23 29.18 10.18
C SER A 517 17.50 30.52 10.37
N VAL A 518 18.23 31.62 10.36
CA VAL A 518 17.67 32.98 10.43
C VAL A 518 18.26 33.82 9.30
N ASP A 519 17.41 34.21 8.35
CA ASP A 519 17.73 35.13 7.26
C ASP A 519 16.68 36.23 7.15
N GLU A 520 17.08 37.46 7.44
CA GLU A 520 16.18 38.62 7.50
C GLU A 520 15.51 38.89 6.14
N ALA A 521 16.20 38.65 5.03
CA ALA A 521 15.61 38.84 3.70
C ALA A 521 14.49 37.82 3.44
N THR A 522 14.70 36.55 3.82
CA THR A 522 13.72 35.48 3.73
C THR A 522 12.52 35.75 4.64
N SER A 523 12.75 36.12 5.90
CA SER A 523 11.68 36.48 6.84
C SER A 523 10.82 37.63 6.30
N ASN A 524 11.43 38.67 5.73
CA ASN A 524 10.70 39.81 5.15
C ASN A 524 9.83 39.41 3.93
N ARG A 525 10.27 38.45 3.11
CA ARG A 525 9.47 37.93 1.99
C ARG A 525 8.28 37.11 2.48
N ILE A 526 8.49 36.28 3.50
CA ILE A 526 7.43 35.45 4.10
C ILE A 526 6.37 36.35 4.76
N GLU A 527 6.81 37.34 5.54
CA GLU A 527 5.91 38.29 6.24
C GLU A 527 5.02 39.06 5.24
N LYS A 528 5.56 39.40 4.06
CA LYS A 528 4.80 40.06 2.97
C LYS A 528 3.95 39.10 2.14
N GLY A 529 4.05 37.79 2.36
CA GLY A 529 3.38 36.77 1.55
C GLY A 529 3.92 36.68 0.12
N GLU A 530 5.19 36.99 -0.11
CA GLU A 530 5.85 36.95 -1.42
C GLU A 530 6.41 35.55 -1.73
N THR A 531 5.59 34.52 -1.52
CA THR A 531 6.00 33.11 -1.46
C THR A 531 5.52 32.26 -2.64
N ILE A 532 5.23 32.88 -3.79
CA ILE A 532 4.93 32.13 -5.03
C ILE A 532 6.15 31.28 -5.40
N GLY A 533 5.95 29.97 -5.60
CA GLY A 533 7.04 29.02 -5.85
C GLY A 533 7.74 28.48 -4.60
N CYS A 534 7.31 28.88 -3.40
CA CYS A 534 7.79 28.30 -2.14
C CYS A 534 6.90 27.12 -1.72
N PHE A 535 7.52 25.96 -1.47
CA PHE A 535 6.82 24.72 -1.14
C PHE A 535 5.85 24.89 0.04
N GLN A 536 4.63 24.36 -0.11
CA GLN A 536 3.51 24.43 0.84
C GLN A 536 2.94 25.83 1.18
N ILE A 537 3.67 26.91 0.94
CA ILE A 537 3.26 28.27 1.36
C ILE A 537 2.89 29.24 0.23
N GLU A 538 2.63 28.74 -0.98
CA GLU A 538 2.35 29.58 -2.16
C GLU A 538 0.86 29.93 -2.39
N SER A 539 -0.08 29.16 -1.80
CA SER A 539 -1.50 29.33 -2.11
C SER A 539 -2.03 30.71 -1.67
N PRO A 540 -3.04 31.29 -2.36
CA PRO A 540 -3.56 32.62 -2.01
C PRO A 540 -4.00 32.75 -0.55
N GLY A 541 -4.68 31.74 0.00
CA GLY A 541 -5.15 31.76 1.40
C GLY A 541 -4.02 31.54 2.41
N MET A 542 -3.02 30.71 2.09
CA MET A 542 -1.83 30.57 2.93
C MET A 542 -1.04 31.87 3.00
N ARG A 543 -0.81 32.53 1.86
CA ARG A 543 -0.19 33.86 1.79
C ARG A 543 -0.97 34.94 2.53
N GLY A 544 -2.30 34.81 2.57
CA GLY A 544 -3.14 35.63 3.44
C GLY A 544 -2.83 35.40 4.92
N THR A 545 -2.76 34.13 5.33
CA THR A 545 -2.49 33.71 6.71
C THR A 545 -1.09 34.15 7.17
N LEU A 546 -0.06 34.01 6.34
CA LEU A 546 1.30 34.47 6.67
C LEU A 546 1.37 35.97 6.95
N ARG A 547 0.73 36.78 6.09
CA ARG A 547 0.62 38.24 6.30
C ARG A 547 -0.18 38.58 7.53
N GLU A 548 -1.25 37.81 7.77
CA GLU A 548 -2.13 38.02 8.91
C GLU A 548 -1.38 37.81 10.22
N ILE A 549 -0.56 36.76 10.35
CA ILE A 549 0.19 36.47 11.57
C ILE A 549 1.57 37.14 11.64
N HIS A 550 1.96 37.92 10.62
CA HIS A 550 3.33 38.46 10.53
C HIS A 550 4.41 37.37 10.66
N ALA A 551 4.24 36.25 9.95
CA ALA A 551 5.14 35.09 10.04
C ALA A 551 6.57 35.47 9.63
N ARG A 552 7.55 35.20 10.49
CA ARG A 552 8.97 35.52 10.26
C ARG A 552 9.92 34.36 10.57
N THR A 553 9.51 33.42 11.41
CA THR A 553 10.33 32.31 11.89
C THR A 553 9.83 30.96 11.35
N GLU A 554 10.65 29.92 11.47
CA GLU A 554 10.24 28.54 11.15
C GLU A 554 9.03 28.09 11.96
N ASP A 555 8.98 28.45 13.26
CA ASP A 555 7.87 28.13 14.16
C ASP A 555 6.56 28.80 13.69
N ASP A 556 6.63 30.03 13.16
CA ASP A 556 5.46 30.72 12.59
C ASP A 556 4.94 30.02 11.33
N ILE A 557 5.84 29.51 10.49
CA ILE A 557 5.47 28.77 9.27
C ILE A 557 4.79 27.45 9.65
N MET A 558 5.33 26.73 10.65
CA MET A 558 4.71 25.51 11.17
C MET A 558 3.31 25.79 11.72
N ALA A 559 3.15 26.87 12.49
CA ALA A 559 1.83 27.31 12.98
C ALA A 559 0.88 27.65 11.83
N ALA A 560 1.33 28.40 10.81
CA ALA A 560 0.51 28.75 9.65
C ALA A 560 0.03 27.49 8.89
N LEU A 561 0.90 26.50 8.70
CA LEU A 561 0.59 25.22 8.07
C LEU A 561 -0.43 24.39 8.89
N ALA A 562 -0.36 24.46 10.21
CA ALA A 562 -1.33 23.81 11.09
C ALA A 562 -2.72 24.47 11.01
N LEU A 563 -2.77 25.80 10.90
CA LEU A 563 -4.01 26.58 10.84
C LEU A 563 -4.74 26.48 9.50
N TYR A 564 -4.00 26.43 8.40
CA TYR A 564 -4.57 26.44 7.05
C TYR A 564 -5.04 25.04 6.63
N ARG A 565 -5.94 24.44 7.43
CA ARG A 565 -6.62 23.16 7.17
C ARG A 565 -8.14 23.36 7.19
N PRO A 566 -8.94 22.56 6.46
CA PRO A 566 -10.39 22.74 6.35
C PRO A 566 -11.14 22.78 7.70
N GLY A 567 -10.70 22.01 8.70
CA GLY A 567 -11.32 21.97 10.03
C GLY A 567 -11.13 23.26 10.86
N PRO A 568 -9.88 23.67 11.15
CA PRO A 568 -9.62 24.93 11.87
C PRO A 568 -10.23 26.18 11.22
N LEU A 569 -10.45 26.17 9.91
CA LEU A 569 -11.07 27.26 9.15
C LEU A 569 -12.58 27.42 9.41
N THR A 570 -13.30 26.37 9.80
CA THR A 570 -14.76 26.40 9.98
C THR A 570 -15.20 26.64 11.43
N GLY A 571 -14.30 26.49 12.41
CA GLY A 571 -14.64 26.49 13.84
C GLY A 571 -14.34 27.76 14.64
N GLY A 572 -13.93 28.87 14.01
CA GLY A 572 -13.55 30.12 14.72
C GLY A 572 -12.29 30.04 15.59
N LEU A 573 -11.70 28.85 15.73
CA LEU A 573 -10.43 28.59 16.43
C LEU A 573 -9.24 29.30 15.75
N LYS A 574 -9.29 29.45 14.43
CA LYS A 574 -8.30 30.25 13.69
C LYS A 574 -8.25 31.68 14.23
N ASP A 575 -9.39 32.35 14.37
CA ASP A 575 -9.42 33.76 14.78
C ASP A 575 -8.94 33.95 16.22
N ALA A 576 -9.29 33.02 17.13
CA ALA A 576 -8.79 33.03 18.50
C ALA A 576 -7.28 32.79 18.57
N PHE A 577 -6.76 31.85 17.79
CA PHE A 577 -5.32 31.62 17.70
C PHE A 577 -4.60 32.87 17.18
N VAL A 578 -5.06 33.46 16.07
CA VAL A 578 -4.43 34.64 15.46
C VAL A 578 -4.39 35.81 16.44
N ARG A 579 -5.48 36.10 17.16
CA ARG A 579 -5.50 37.19 18.16
C ARG A 579 -4.52 36.93 19.31
N ARG A 580 -4.45 35.69 19.81
CA ARG A 580 -3.53 35.34 20.90
C ARG A 580 -2.07 35.34 20.47
N PHE A 581 -1.81 34.83 19.27
CA PHE A 581 -0.50 34.89 18.62
C PHE A 581 0.00 36.33 18.51
N LYS A 582 -0.87 37.26 18.10
CA LYS A 582 -0.58 38.70 18.02
C LYS A 582 -0.49 39.41 19.38
N GLY A 583 -0.81 38.73 20.48
CA GLY A 583 -0.94 39.35 21.79
C GLY A 583 -2.15 40.28 21.95
N GLU A 584 -3.10 40.24 21.01
CA GLU A 584 -4.36 41.01 21.06
C GLU A 584 -5.38 40.38 22.03
N GLU A 585 -5.20 39.10 22.38
CA GLU A 585 -5.99 38.35 23.37
C GLU A 585 -5.02 37.58 24.30
N PRO A 586 -5.19 37.63 25.64
CA PRO A 586 -4.34 36.86 26.54
C PRO A 586 -4.61 35.35 26.38
N VAL A 587 -3.54 34.55 26.42
CA VAL A 587 -3.68 33.08 26.42
C VAL A 587 -4.45 32.65 27.67
N ARG A 588 -5.55 31.93 27.45
CA ARG A 588 -6.37 31.34 28.52
C ARG A 588 -6.54 29.86 28.28
N HIS A 589 -6.28 29.08 29.32
CA HIS A 589 -6.51 27.63 29.32
C HIS A 589 -7.81 27.31 30.04
N LEU A 590 -8.50 26.26 29.60
CA LEU A 590 -9.67 25.74 30.30
C LEU A 590 -9.33 25.26 31.73
N HIS A 591 -8.09 24.82 31.94
CA HIS A 591 -7.59 24.36 33.23
C HIS A 591 -6.07 24.60 33.33
N PRO A 592 -5.50 24.95 34.50
CA PRO A 592 -4.05 25.21 34.65
C PRO A 592 -3.15 24.05 34.22
N ALA A 593 -3.59 22.81 34.42
CA ALA A 593 -2.84 21.63 33.98
C ALA A 593 -2.72 21.49 32.45
N LEU A 594 -3.46 22.31 31.68
CA LEU A 594 -3.31 22.37 30.21
C LEU A 594 -2.26 23.39 29.77
N ALA A 595 -1.76 24.26 30.64
CA ALA A 595 -0.75 25.25 30.25
C ALA A 595 0.53 24.58 29.72
N PRO A 596 1.15 23.59 30.40
CA PRO A 596 2.35 22.91 29.88
C PRO A 596 2.15 22.17 28.54
N LEU A 597 0.90 21.95 28.15
CA LEU A 597 0.51 21.20 26.95
C LEU A 597 0.15 22.10 25.76
N LEU A 598 -0.37 23.29 26.04
CA LEU A 598 -1.01 24.16 25.05
C LEU A 598 -0.41 25.57 24.99
N ASP A 599 0.56 25.93 25.83
CA ASP A 599 1.20 27.26 25.82
C ASP A 599 1.81 27.57 24.44
N GLU A 600 2.51 26.60 23.85
CA GLU A 600 3.13 26.71 22.51
C GLU A 600 2.11 26.91 21.38
N THR A 601 0.84 26.57 21.62
CA THR A 601 -0.26 26.76 20.67
C THR A 601 -1.28 27.79 21.18
N PHE A 602 -0.86 28.69 22.07
CA PHE A 602 -1.68 29.78 22.58
C PHE A 602 -3.02 29.33 23.16
N GLY A 603 -3.03 28.17 23.84
CA GLY A 603 -4.21 27.60 24.50
C GLY A 603 -5.22 26.97 23.54
N VAL A 604 -4.84 26.70 22.28
CA VAL A 604 -5.70 26.05 21.27
C VAL A 604 -5.17 24.64 20.98
N ILE A 605 -6.05 23.64 20.93
CA ILE A 605 -5.68 22.29 20.51
C ILE A 605 -5.59 22.30 18.98
N LEU A 606 -4.37 22.31 18.46
CA LEU A 606 -4.08 22.29 17.02
C LEU A 606 -3.58 20.92 16.55
N TYR A 607 -2.86 20.21 17.42
CA TYR A 607 -2.18 18.98 17.08
C TYR A 607 -2.86 17.77 17.71
N GLN A 608 -2.82 16.63 17.02
CA GLN A 608 -3.36 15.37 17.55
C GLN A 608 -2.55 14.89 18.78
N GLU A 609 -1.26 15.23 18.83
CA GLU A 609 -0.33 14.99 19.92
C GLU A 609 -0.83 15.62 21.22
N GLN A 610 -1.41 16.82 21.14
CA GLN A 610 -1.94 17.51 22.30
C GLN A 610 -3.13 16.73 22.87
N VAL A 611 -3.99 16.14 22.03
CA VAL A 611 -5.10 15.29 22.48
C VAL A 611 -4.57 14.06 23.22
N LEU A 612 -3.55 13.40 22.68
CA LEU A 612 -2.92 12.22 23.29
C LEU A 612 -2.30 12.58 24.66
N ARG A 613 -1.54 13.66 24.73
CA ARG A 613 -0.88 14.13 25.95
C ARG A 613 -1.87 14.58 27.01
N ILE A 614 -2.94 15.28 26.63
CA ILE A 614 -4.05 15.66 27.53
C ILE A 614 -4.64 14.40 28.18
N ALA A 615 -4.92 13.35 27.40
CA ALA A 615 -5.45 12.10 27.93
C ALA A 615 -4.48 11.37 28.88
N ASN A 616 -3.21 11.32 28.53
CA ASN A 616 -2.19 10.66 29.35
C ASN A 616 -1.89 11.44 30.64
N GLU A 617 -1.65 12.74 30.56
CA GLU A 617 -1.21 13.55 31.70
C GLU A 617 -2.38 13.81 32.69
N LEU A 618 -3.59 14.11 32.19
CA LEU A 618 -4.74 14.39 33.07
C LEU A 618 -5.42 13.12 33.57
N ALA A 619 -5.75 12.20 32.66
CA ALA A 619 -6.54 11.01 32.97
C ALA A 619 -5.70 9.76 33.17
N GLY A 620 -4.37 9.83 33.01
CA GLY A 620 -3.53 8.66 33.20
C GLY A 620 -3.72 7.56 32.17
N PHE A 621 -4.38 7.87 31.06
CA PHE A 621 -4.61 6.89 30.02
C PHE A 621 -3.26 6.36 29.55
N SER A 622 -3.17 5.05 29.40
CA SER A 622 -2.09 4.47 28.62
C SER A 622 -2.14 5.03 27.21
N LEU A 623 -1.01 4.96 26.50
CA LEU A 623 -0.89 5.52 25.16
C LEU A 623 -1.81 4.82 24.15
N ALA A 624 -2.09 3.55 24.41
CA ALA A 624 -3.11 2.79 23.70
C ALA A 624 -4.50 3.42 23.84
N GLU A 625 -4.88 3.79 25.06
CA GLU A 625 -6.18 4.36 25.39
C GLU A 625 -6.33 5.79 24.89
N ALA A 626 -5.25 6.58 24.98
CA ALA A 626 -5.20 7.92 24.41
C ALA A 626 -5.40 7.90 22.89
N ASP A 627 -4.75 6.98 22.16
CA ASP A 627 -4.96 6.88 20.70
C ASP A 627 -6.34 6.30 20.34
N LEU A 628 -6.89 5.39 21.16
CA LEU A 628 -8.28 4.94 21.00
C LEU A 628 -9.26 6.12 21.12
N LEU A 629 -9.05 7.01 22.10
CA LEU A 629 -9.83 8.23 22.27
C LEU A 629 -9.71 9.15 21.05
N ARG A 630 -8.49 9.42 20.58
CA ARG A 630 -8.25 10.23 19.38
C ARG A 630 -8.99 9.68 18.15
N ARG A 631 -8.94 8.37 17.92
CA ARG A 631 -9.63 7.71 16.80
C ARG A 631 -11.14 7.83 16.93
N ALA A 632 -11.69 7.51 18.10
CA ALA A 632 -13.13 7.63 18.36
C ALA A 632 -13.63 9.06 18.06
N MET A 633 -12.86 10.08 18.46
CA MET A 633 -13.17 11.48 18.14
C MET A 633 -13.04 11.81 16.64
N SER A 634 -12.04 11.25 15.95
CA SER A 634 -11.78 11.53 14.53
C SER A 634 -12.83 10.93 13.59
N HIS A 635 -13.44 9.81 14.00
CA HIS A 635 -14.49 9.12 13.24
C HIS A 635 -15.91 9.56 13.62
N PHE A 636 -16.06 10.59 14.47
CA PHE A 636 -17.37 11.08 14.95
C PHE A 636 -18.29 9.95 15.46
N ASP A 637 -17.74 8.88 16.06
CA ASP A 637 -18.52 7.75 16.55
C ASP A 637 -19.40 8.21 17.75
N PRO A 638 -20.73 8.36 17.59
CA PRO A 638 -21.62 8.74 18.69
C PRO A 638 -21.94 7.54 19.61
N GLY A 639 -21.36 6.38 19.32
CA GLY A 639 -21.70 5.10 19.90
C GLY A 639 -21.22 4.89 21.33
N LYS A 640 -21.48 3.67 21.83
CA LYS A 640 -21.17 3.24 23.21
C LYS A 640 -19.71 3.43 23.59
N LYS A 641 -18.79 3.31 22.63
CA LYS A 641 -17.34 3.35 22.86
C LYS A 641 -16.86 4.73 23.32
N MET A 642 -17.41 5.81 22.75
CA MET A 642 -17.07 7.17 23.18
C MET A 642 -17.60 7.46 24.59
N GLN A 643 -18.83 7.01 24.90
CA GLN A 643 -19.42 7.14 26.24
C GLN A 643 -18.66 6.36 27.33
N GLU A 644 -18.08 5.21 26.98
CA GLU A 644 -17.21 4.43 27.86
C GLU A 644 -15.88 5.16 28.12
N LEU A 645 -15.26 5.69 27.07
CA LEU A 645 -14.01 6.44 27.17
C LEU A 645 -14.18 7.74 27.96
N GLU A 646 -15.28 8.47 27.75
CA GLU A 646 -15.62 9.66 28.53
C GLU A 646 -15.75 9.34 30.02
N ARG A 647 -16.54 8.31 30.36
CA ARG A 647 -16.75 7.90 31.76
C ARG A 647 -15.44 7.48 32.42
N LYS A 648 -14.61 6.74 31.68
CA LYS A 648 -13.28 6.35 32.16
C LYS A 648 -12.40 7.58 32.39
N PHE A 649 -12.36 8.51 31.45
CA PHE A 649 -11.57 9.74 31.56
C PHE A 649 -11.96 10.52 32.82
N VAL A 650 -13.25 10.73 33.06
CA VAL A 650 -13.74 11.43 34.25
C VAL A 650 -13.34 10.72 35.53
N ASN A 651 -13.54 9.40 35.61
CA ASN A 651 -13.22 8.61 36.81
C ASN A 651 -11.72 8.66 37.15
N GLU A 652 -10.85 8.53 36.15
CA GLU A 652 -9.39 8.55 36.37
C GLU A 652 -8.90 9.94 36.76
N VAL A 653 -9.43 11.00 36.13
CA VAL A 653 -9.12 12.38 36.53
C VAL A 653 -9.55 12.64 37.97
N GLN A 654 -10.74 12.19 38.39
CA GLN A 654 -11.20 12.30 39.78
C GLN A 654 -10.29 11.55 40.75
N ALA A 655 -9.91 10.31 40.40
CA ALA A 655 -9.01 9.50 41.21
C ALA A 655 -7.63 10.17 41.40
N ARG A 656 -7.12 10.85 40.36
CA ARG A 656 -5.81 11.54 40.39
C ARG A 656 -5.85 12.92 41.04
N SER A 657 -6.95 13.64 40.92
CA SER A 657 -7.10 15.00 41.48
C SER A 657 -7.44 15.02 42.97
N GLY A 658 -7.67 13.84 43.58
CA GLY A 658 -7.91 13.70 45.02
C GLY A 658 -9.20 14.39 45.50
N LYS A 659 -10.14 14.65 44.59
CA LYS A 659 -11.45 15.24 44.85
C LYS A 659 -12.55 14.50 44.10
#